data_AF-A0AA43KZD4-F1
#
_entry.id   AF-A0AA43KZD4-F1
#
_cell.length_a   1.000
_cell.length_b   1.000
_cell.length_c   1.000
_cell.angle_alpha   90.00
_cell.angle_beta   90.00
_cell.angle_gamma   90.00
#
_symmetry.space_group_name_H-M   'P 1'
#
loop_
_entity.id
_entity.type
_entity.pdbx_description
1 polymer ?
#
loop_
_entity_poly.entity_id
_entity_poly.type
_entity_poly.pdbx_seq_one_letter_code
_entity_poly.pdbx_strand_id
1 'polypeptide(L)'
;MRKNNLIYLFLLSLLSLNAQVSSTPANFSDKDIIEVIFNAAEGSKGLMGHTGDVYAHTGVITDKSSTNQDWKYAPTWGDNSEKYKLTSLGDNRWKLSITPDVRAYYGVPEGEKILKLAFVFRSADTKKEGKGPGNSDLFLNLNEEAFTPAAPVTKERPKGITDGINYIDNQTVTLLIYAPGKKHIHLMGDFNDWKKDNAYQLYKDGDYWWYTLTGLEKGKEYGFQYLIDNSFKIGDAYCEKILDPRFDGEIAASTYPNLKPYPNETEDIVSVLQPGKQAYNWKTKDFQTPAKEELVIYELLIRDFTEEGTIAAVQEKLDYIKALGVNAIELMPIQEFDSNDSWGYNPCFYFAPDKAYGTPDAYKAFIDEAHRRGMAVILDVVFNHATGQHPFARLYWEGDAPAANNPWFNVTAPHPYNVFNDFNHEQARTKDFFKRVLSYWLEEYKVDGFRFDLTKGFTQKQSTEATASNYDASRVAILKNYNDHIKGVKQDAIVIFEHFCDTREELELAQDGALLWNNLNKAYAESNMGWKNAESSLNRGSYTDRNWTIPALMTYSESHDEERLMYKMQQYGNWTMKADKALRMQRAALGAAFLFCTPGPKMIWQFGEIGYDISIDQNGRTGKKPVLWEYYDEPERKELYNTYSALIDFRMENPDLFISPTKITMQTTGNDWDNGRAIRLEGKDRDLVLLGNFTEKEIEVAPGFTQSGNWDVLFSETPYVVTEETKNKKVTLPPHSFRLYSIDKKTSGTIGIDAGEEKPDWQYDPITEEFSVPSTHTVDEIHLYTVSGAKVGEWKQTNSCLLQPFASDIYILQIKTGGKLYTHKFIKP
;
A
#
# COMPACT_ATOMS: atom_id res chain seq x y z
N MET A 1 83.96 -14.95 1.18
CA MET A 1 82.90 -15.54 2.04
C MET A 1 81.64 -14.72 1.86
N ARG A 2 80.42 -15.23 1.71
CA ARG A 2 79.88 -16.52 1.27
C ARG A 2 78.39 -16.19 1.02
N LYS A 3 77.88 -16.57 -0.15
CA LYS A 3 76.47 -16.53 -0.56
C LYS A 3 75.56 -17.12 0.54
N ASN A 4 74.36 -16.57 0.69
CA ASN A 4 73.18 -17.36 1.01
C ASN A 4 71.98 -16.80 0.24
N ASN A 5 71.56 -17.59 -0.75
CA ASN A 5 70.27 -17.50 -1.43
C ASN A 5 69.17 -17.90 -0.44
N LEU A 6 68.15 -17.07 -0.26
CA LEU A 6 66.88 -17.50 0.32
C LEU A 6 65.82 -17.45 -0.77
N ILE A 7 65.42 -18.65 -1.20
CA ILE A 7 64.32 -18.93 -2.11
C ILE A 7 63.02 -18.52 -1.40
N TYR A 8 62.31 -17.53 -1.93
CA TYR A 8 60.92 -17.28 -1.55
C TYR A 8 60.05 -18.36 -2.20
N LEU A 9 59.69 -19.37 -1.42
CA LEU A 9 58.58 -20.26 -1.78
C LEU A 9 57.28 -19.44 -1.72
N PHE A 10 56.64 -19.28 -2.87
CA PHE A 10 55.26 -18.83 -3.00
C PHE A 10 54.35 -19.85 -2.29
N LEU A 11 53.92 -19.57 -1.06
CA LEU A 11 52.74 -20.23 -0.49
C LEU A 11 51.52 -19.46 -1.02
N LEU A 12 50.85 -20.02 -2.03
CA LEU A 12 49.44 -19.71 -2.28
C LEU A 12 48.65 -20.20 -1.07
N SER A 13 48.34 -19.31 -0.13
CA SER A 13 47.25 -19.52 0.81
C SER A 13 45.94 -19.35 0.05
N LEU A 14 45.31 -20.47 -0.33
CA LEU A 14 43.91 -20.52 -0.72
C LEU A 14 43.06 -20.04 0.47
N LEU A 15 42.75 -18.75 0.50
CA LEU A 15 41.62 -18.23 1.28
C LEU A 15 40.35 -18.73 0.58
N SER A 16 39.86 -19.91 0.96
CA SER A 16 38.52 -20.36 0.58
C SER A 16 37.50 -19.50 1.31
N LEU A 17 36.70 -18.72 0.55
CA LEU A 17 35.48 -18.10 1.05
C LEU A 17 34.60 -19.17 1.73
N ASN A 18 34.05 -18.85 2.91
CA ASN A 18 33.17 -19.76 3.67
C ASN A 18 31.79 -19.86 3.01
N ALA A 19 31.65 -20.71 1.98
CA ALA A 19 30.37 -21.09 1.40
C ALA A 19 29.85 -22.41 2.03
N GLN A 20 28.54 -22.54 2.24
CA GLN A 20 27.94 -23.77 2.81
C GLN A 20 28.15 -25.00 1.92
N VAL A 21 28.10 -24.81 0.60
CA VAL A 21 28.53 -25.80 -0.39
C VAL A 21 29.56 -25.16 -1.32
N SER A 22 30.62 -25.90 -1.66
CA SER A 22 31.68 -25.45 -2.56
C SER A 22 32.24 -26.62 -3.36
N SER A 23 33.03 -26.35 -4.39
CA SER A 23 33.72 -27.38 -5.18
C SER A 23 35.23 -27.14 -5.29
N THR A 24 35.97 -28.22 -5.54
CA THR A 24 37.37 -28.19 -5.97
C THR A 24 37.53 -29.03 -7.25
N PRO A 25 37.95 -28.44 -8.38
CA PRO A 25 38.18 -27.01 -8.58
C PRO A 25 36.89 -26.18 -8.41
N ALA A 26 37.04 -24.92 -8.00
CA ALA A 26 35.89 -24.02 -7.80
C ALA A 26 35.21 -23.64 -9.12
N ASN A 27 35.97 -23.63 -10.22
CA ASN A 27 35.47 -23.50 -11.58
C ASN A 27 35.63 -24.84 -12.28
N PHE A 28 34.54 -25.33 -12.85
CA PHE A 28 34.50 -26.63 -13.48
C PHE A 28 33.45 -26.64 -14.60
N SER A 29 33.73 -27.42 -15.62
CA SER A 29 32.84 -27.80 -16.71
C SER A 29 32.15 -29.13 -16.43
N ASP A 30 31.27 -29.54 -17.32
CA ASP A 30 30.62 -30.85 -17.25
C ASP A 30 31.57 -32.02 -17.56
N LYS A 31 32.81 -31.75 -18.00
CA LYS A 31 33.87 -32.73 -18.29
C LYS A 31 34.92 -32.84 -17.18
N ASP A 32 34.75 -32.09 -16.10
CA ASP A 32 35.71 -32.09 -14.99
C ASP A 32 35.33 -33.07 -13.89
N ILE A 33 36.36 -33.56 -13.21
CA ILE A 33 36.24 -34.22 -11.91
C ILE A 33 36.13 -33.15 -10.84
N ILE A 34 35.16 -33.27 -9.93
CA ILE A 34 35.01 -32.32 -8.84
C ILE A 34 34.87 -32.99 -7.48
N GLU A 35 35.42 -32.34 -6.46
CA GLU A 35 35.13 -32.62 -5.06
C GLU A 35 34.19 -31.56 -4.50
N VAL A 36 33.00 -31.95 -4.05
CA VAL A 36 32.03 -31.06 -3.42
C VAL A 36 32.22 -31.10 -1.91
N ILE A 37 32.39 -29.94 -1.29
CA ILE A 37 32.50 -29.77 0.16
C ILE A 37 31.21 -29.16 0.68
N PHE A 38 30.59 -29.85 1.64
CA PHE A 38 29.42 -29.39 2.38
C PHE A 38 29.81 -29.07 3.83
N ASN A 39 29.45 -27.88 4.31
CA ASN A 39 29.63 -27.47 5.71
C ASN A 39 28.29 -27.47 6.44
N ALA A 40 28.07 -28.47 7.30
CA ALA A 40 26.83 -28.63 8.06
C ALA A 40 26.66 -27.65 9.22
N ALA A 41 27.68 -26.84 9.53
CA ALA A 41 27.57 -25.75 10.52
C ALA A 41 26.85 -24.50 9.96
N GLU A 42 26.66 -24.43 8.65
CA GLU A 42 25.99 -23.34 7.93
C GLU A 42 24.57 -23.74 7.48
N GLY A 43 23.78 -22.77 7.01
CA GLY A 43 22.42 -22.95 6.50
C GLY A 43 21.43 -23.47 7.54
N SER A 44 20.67 -24.53 7.21
CA SER A 44 19.64 -25.11 8.10
C SER A 44 20.20 -25.74 9.37
N LYS A 45 21.50 -26.04 9.41
CA LYS A 45 22.20 -26.73 10.51
C LYS A 45 21.60 -28.08 10.92
N GLY A 46 20.72 -28.69 10.10
CA GLY A 46 20.04 -29.94 10.46
C GLY A 46 20.98 -31.15 10.58
N LEU A 47 22.17 -31.07 9.95
CA LEU A 47 23.25 -32.06 10.06
C LEU A 47 24.41 -31.62 10.99
N MET A 48 24.29 -30.48 11.69
CA MET A 48 25.33 -30.02 12.62
C MET A 48 25.52 -31.03 13.77
N GLY A 49 26.78 -31.41 14.03
CA GLY A 49 27.14 -32.40 15.04
C GLY A 49 26.75 -33.84 14.69
N HIS A 50 26.31 -34.12 13.45
CA HIS A 50 25.99 -35.49 13.04
C HIS A 50 27.26 -36.35 12.96
N THR A 51 27.20 -37.56 13.49
CA THR A 51 28.32 -38.51 13.56
C THR A 51 28.12 -39.77 12.71
N GLY A 52 26.92 -39.95 12.12
CA GLY A 52 26.60 -41.06 11.23
C GLY A 52 26.93 -40.77 9.77
N ASP A 53 26.59 -41.73 8.90
CA ASP A 53 26.78 -41.57 7.46
C ASP A 53 25.88 -40.46 6.87
N VAL A 54 26.47 -39.62 6.03
CA VAL A 54 25.80 -38.54 5.28
C VAL A 54 25.79 -38.89 3.80
N TYR A 55 24.67 -38.65 3.13
CA TYR A 55 24.45 -38.89 1.70
C TYR A 55 23.95 -37.62 1.00
N ALA A 56 24.31 -37.44 -0.26
CA ALA A 56 23.76 -36.40 -1.12
C ALA A 56 22.56 -36.94 -1.90
N HIS A 57 21.40 -36.31 -1.75
CA HIS A 57 20.38 -36.34 -2.80
C HIS A 57 20.76 -35.27 -3.82
N THR A 58 21.23 -35.70 -4.99
CA THR A 58 21.87 -34.81 -5.95
C THR A 58 21.42 -35.05 -7.38
N GLY A 59 21.19 -33.97 -8.11
CA GLY A 59 20.80 -33.96 -9.53
C GLY A 59 21.42 -32.77 -10.25
N VAL A 60 20.91 -32.48 -11.46
CA VAL A 60 21.35 -31.34 -12.25
C VAL A 60 20.19 -30.48 -12.71
N ILE A 61 20.43 -29.17 -12.79
CA ILE A 61 19.60 -28.25 -13.56
C ILE A 61 20.21 -28.16 -14.96
N THR A 62 19.39 -28.37 -15.96
CA THR A 62 19.77 -28.35 -17.38
C THR A 62 18.98 -27.30 -18.15
N ASP A 63 19.38 -27.05 -19.40
CA ASP A 63 18.63 -26.25 -20.37
C ASP A 63 17.22 -26.79 -20.69
N LYS A 64 16.88 -28.01 -20.26
CA LYS A 64 15.53 -28.58 -20.33
C LYS A 64 14.75 -28.51 -19.02
N SER A 65 15.30 -27.89 -18.00
CA SER A 65 14.63 -27.70 -16.71
C SER A 65 13.70 -26.50 -16.78
N SER A 66 12.47 -26.67 -16.34
CA SER A 66 11.47 -25.60 -16.35
C SER A 66 11.70 -24.56 -15.24
N THR A 67 12.29 -24.97 -14.12
CA THR A 67 12.65 -24.13 -12.97
C THR A 67 13.89 -24.69 -12.27
N ASN A 68 14.46 -23.95 -11.30
CA ASN A 68 15.52 -24.47 -10.41
C ASN A 68 15.03 -25.59 -9.44
N GLN A 69 13.73 -25.92 -9.43
CA GLN A 69 13.17 -27.04 -8.67
C GLN A 69 12.97 -28.30 -9.53
N ASP A 70 13.04 -28.16 -10.86
CA ASP A 70 12.88 -29.27 -11.82
C ASP A 70 14.20 -30.01 -12.03
N TRP A 71 14.66 -30.71 -11.00
CA TRP A 71 15.95 -31.41 -11.02
C TRP A 71 15.90 -32.60 -11.97
N LYS A 72 16.80 -32.61 -12.94
CA LYS A 72 16.99 -33.75 -13.84
C LYS A 72 18.02 -34.71 -13.24
N TYR A 73 17.85 -35.99 -13.55
CA TYR A 73 18.80 -37.06 -13.21
C TYR A 73 19.10 -37.23 -11.71
N ALA A 74 18.20 -36.77 -10.82
CA ALA A 74 18.29 -37.01 -9.38
C ALA A 74 17.83 -38.45 -9.04
N PRO A 75 18.43 -39.11 -8.03
CA PRO A 75 17.98 -40.42 -7.57
C PRO A 75 16.64 -40.33 -6.84
N THR A 76 16.00 -41.46 -6.58
CA THR A 76 14.87 -41.51 -5.64
C THR A 76 15.33 -41.05 -4.24
N TRP A 77 14.49 -40.28 -3.55
CA TRP A 77 14.78 -39.86 -2.17
C TRP A 77 15.07 -41.06 -1.27
N GLY A 78 16.11 -40.97 -0.44
CA GLY A 78 16.56 -42.07 0.42
C GLY A 78 17.57 -43.04 -0.20
N ASP A 79 17.95 -42.89 -1.47
CA ASP A 79 18.98 -43.73 -2.10
C ASP A 79 20.37 -43.57 -1.45
N ASN A 80 20.82 -44.59 -0.72
CA ASN A 80 22.10 -44.66 -0.02
C ASN A 80 23.20 -45.36 -0.85
N SER A 81 23.09 -45.37 -2.17
CA SER A 81 24.14 -45.90 -3.05
C SER A 81 25.49 -45.24 -2.78
N GLU A 82 26.56 -46.03 -2.85
CA GLU A 82 27.92 -45.59 -2.45
C GLU A 82 28.38 -44.32 -3.19
N LYS A 83 27.98 -44.14 -4.46
CA LYS A 83 28.34 -42.96 -5.24
C LYS A 83 27.82 -41.64 -4.65
N TYR A 84 26.78 -41.69 -3.79
CA TYR A 84 26.19 -40.54 -3.11
C TYR A 84 26.68 -40.36 -1.67
N LYS A 85 27.51 -41.28 -1.17
CA LYS A 85 28.00 -41.25 0.21
C LYS A 85 29.08 -40.19 0.36
N LEU A 86 28.98 -39.38 1.42
CA LEU A 86 29.99 -38.38 1.74
C LEU A 86 31.04 -38.93 2.70
N THR A 87 32.26 -38.45 2.54
CA THR A 87 33.38 -38.68 3.47
C THR A 87 33.46 -37.54 4.47
N SER A 88 33.48 -37.83 5.77
CA SER A 88 33.66 -36.80 6.80
C SER A 88 35.07 -36.20 6.75
N LEU A 89 35.17 -34.88 6.87
CA LEU A 89 36.42 -34.14 6.98
C LEU A 89 36.68 -33.58 8.39
N GLY A 90 35.80 -33.88 9.36
CA GLY A 90 35.80 -33.24 10.68
C GLY A 90 35.19 -31.83 10.65
N ASP A 91 34.99 -31.23 11.83
CA ASP A 91 34.44 -29.88 12.01
C ASP A 91 33.15 -29.61 11.23
N ASN A 92 32.23 -30.58 11.22
CA ASN A 92 30.96 -30.54 10.48
C ASN A 92 31.09 -30.46 8.94
N ARG A 93 32.28 -30.71 8.37
CA ARG A 93 32.50 -30.71 6.92
C ARG A 93 32.49 -32.11 6.34
N TRP A 94 31.95 -32.22 5.12
CA TRP A 94 31.75 -33.46 4.40
C TRP A 94 32.14 -33.30 2.94
N LYS A 95 32.66 -34.36 2.33
CA LYS A 95 33.14 -34.37 0.94
C LYS A 95 32.39 -35.40 0.09
N LEU A 96 31.91 -35.00 -1.08
CA LEU A 96 31.45 -35.89 -2.15
C LEU A 96 32.41 -35.81 -3.34
N SER A 97 32.82 -36.95 -3.90
CA SER A 97 33.64 -36.98 -5.13
C SER A 97 32.76 -37.33 -6.33
N ILE A 98 32.75 -36.47 -7.34
CA ILE A 98 32.01 -36.66 -8.60
C ILE A 98 33.00 -37.06 -9.68
N THR A 99 32.96 -38.33 -10.08
CA THR A 99 33.88 -38.98 -11.03
C THR A 99 33.11 -39.92 -11.97
N PRO A 100 33.63 -40.25 -13.18
CA PRO A 100 34.88 -39.78 -13.78
C PRO A 100 34.83 -38.34 -14.32
N ASP A 101 33.64 -37.78 -14.47
CA ASP A 101 33.37 -36.36 -14.71
C ASP A 101 31.91 -36.08 -14.33
N VAL A 102 31.53 -34.81 -14.22
CA VAL A 102 30.16 -34.39 -13.88
C VAL A 102 29.11 -35.03 -14.80
N ARG A 103 29.29 -34.94 -16.12
CA ARG A 103 28.30 -35.44 -17.08
C ARG A 103 28.10 -36.95 -16.97
N ALA A 104 29.18 -37.72 -16.89
CA ALA A 104 29.16 -39.16 -16.76
C ALA A 104 28.56 -39.61 -15.42
N TYR A 105 28.82 -38.88 -14.33
CA TYR A 105 28.28 -39.18 -13.01
C TYR A 105 26.75 -39.14 -12.96
N TYR A 106 26.15 -38.15 -13.64
CA TYR A 106 24.70 -37.98 -13.75
C TYR A 106 24.08 -38.67 -14.98
N GLY A 107 24.90 -39.13 -15.94
CA GLY A 107 24.42 -39.79 -17.15
C GLY A 107 23.70 -38.86 -18.15
N VAL A 108 24.09 -37.57 -18.20
CA VAL A 108 23.40 -36.56 -19.02
C VAL A 108 23.79 -36.71 -20.51
N PRO A 109 22.83 -36.85 -21.46
CA PRO A 109 23.11 -36.99 -22.89
C PRO A 109 23.82 -35.77 -23.50
N GLU A 110 24.67 -35.98 -24.50
CA GLU A 110 25.56 -34.97 -25.11
C GLU A 110 24.85 -33.71 -25.65
N GLY A 111 23.57 -33.81 -26.03
CA GLY A 111 22.74 -32.69 -26.51
C GLY A 111 21.98 -31.92 -25.43
N GLU A 112 22.25 -32.17 -24.14
CA GLU A 112 21.63 -31.46 -23.02
C GLU A 112 22.69 -30.76 -22.18
N LYS A 113 22.52 -29.45 -21.97
CA LYS A 113 23.49 -28.61 -21.30
C LYS A 113 23.24 -28.62 -19.79
N ILE A 114 24.26 -28.98 -19.01
CA ILE A 114 24.23 -28.88 -17.56
C ILE A 114 24.52 -27.42 -17.18
N LEU A 115 23.63 -26.81 -16.39
CA LEU A 115 23.77 -25.43 -15.91
C LEU A 115 24.24 -25.40 -14.47
N LYS A 116 23.65 -26.26 -13.62
CA LYS A 116 23.93 -26.31 -12.17
C LYS A 116 23.91 -27.75 -11.68
N LEU A 117 24.67 -28.01 -10.61
CA LEU A 117 24.51 -29.17 -9.75
C LEU A 117 23.60 -28.77 -8.59
N ALA A 118 22.67 -29.64 -8.20
CA ALA A 118 21.68 -29.36 -7.16
C ALA A 118 21.77 -30.41 -6.05
N PHE A 119 21.76 -29.98 -4.78
CA PHE A 119 22.04 -30.82 -3.62
C PHE A 119 21.07 -30.59 -2.46
N VAL A 120 20.64 -31.69 -1.85
CA VAL A 120 20.21 -31.75 -0.45
C VAL A 120 21.05 -32.84 0.23
N PHE A 121 21.68 -32.50 1.35
CA PHE A 121 22.44 -33.50 2.14
C PHE A 121 21.55 -34.10 3.21
N ARG A 122 21.73 -35.38 3.55
CA ARG A 122 20.86 -36.05 4.52
C ARG A 122 21.56 -37.16 5.30
N SER A 123 21.01 -37.50 6.46
CA SER A 123 21.39 -38.71 7.20
C SER A 123 20.92 -39.98 6.47
N ALA A 124 21.56 -41.11 6.76
CA ALA A 124 21.23 -42.41 6.20
C ALA A 124 19.75 -42.82 6.40
N ASP A 125 19.16 -42.44 7.53
CA ASP A 125 17.76 -42.71 7.90
C ASP A 125 16.77 -41.64 7.42
N THR A 126 17.24 -40.64 6.66
CA THR A 126 16.46 -39.52 6.10
C THR A 126 15.84 -38.56 7.13
N LYS A 127 16.14 -38.69 8.43
CA LYS A 127 15.54 -37.84 9.47
C LYS A 127 16.18 -36.47 9.64
N LYS A 128 17.39 -36.28 9.11
CA LYS A 128 18.14 -35.02 9.20
C LYS A 128 18.53 -34.57 7.82
N GLU A 129 18.39 -33.27 7.56
CA GLU A 129 18.69 -32.64 6.28
C GLU A 129 19.63 -31.44 6.45
N GLY A 130 20.59 -31.32 5.55
CA GLY A 130 21.46 -30.17 5.36
C GLY A 130 21.02 -29.40 4.13
N LYS A 131 20.39 -28.25 4.38
CA LYS A 131 19.80 -27.36 3.39
C LYS A 131 20.34 -25.94 3.55
N GLY A 132 20.13 -25.11 2.54
CA GLY A 132 20.42 -23.68 2.59
C GLY A 132 19.61 -22.93 3.65
N PRO A 133 19.92 -21.64 3.87
CA PRO A 133 19.10 -20.76 4.71
C PRO A 133 17.63 -20.80 4.27
N GLY A 134 16.70 -20.81 5.24
CA GLY A 134 15.27 -20.91 4.93
C GLY A 134 14.83 -22.26 4.35
N ASN A 135 15.61 -23.34 4.56
CA ASN A 135 15.38 -24.66 3.98
C ASN A 135 15.44 -24.71 2.44
N SER A 136 16.16 -23.78 1.82
CA SER A 136 16.38 -23.81 0.37
C SER A 136 17.27 -24.97 -0.06
N ASP A 137 17.19 -25.33 -1.32
CA ASP A 137 18.16 -26.23 -1.95
C ASP A 137 19.53 -25.57 -2.13
N LEU A 138 20.56 -26.38 -2.32
CA LEU A 138 21.94 -25.94 -2.52
C LEU A 138 22.38 -26.16 -3.97
N PHE A 139 23.02 -25.17 -4.58
CA PHE A 139 23.44 -25.24 -5.99
C PHE A 139 24.92 -24.93 -6.19
N LEU A 140 25.53 -25.56 -7.19
CA LEU A 140 26.85 -25.19 -7.73
C LEU A 140 26.72 -24.96 -9.25
N ASN A 141 27.06 -23.75 -9.71
CA ASN A 141 27.04 -23.42 -11.14
C ASN A 141 28.25 -24.02 -11.85
N LEU A 142 28.07 -24.53 -13.06
CA LEU A 142 29.20 -24.88 -13.93
C LEU A 142 29.78 -23.58 -14.50
N ASN A 143 31.10 -23.39 -14.34
CA ASN A 143 31.83 -22.21 -14.79
C ASN A 143 33.00 -22.66 -15.67
N GLU A 144 32.85 -22.59 -16.99
CA GLU A 144 33.92 -22.83 -17.96
C GLU A 144 34.93 -21.66 -17.94
N GLU A 145 36.20 -21.96 -17.63
CA GLU A 145 37.35 -21.05 -17.46
C GLU A 145 37.14 -19.77 -16.62
N ALA A 146 38.20 -19.32 -15.92
CA ALA A 146 38.12 -18.09 -15.14
C ALA A 146 37.98 -16.87 -16.07
N PHE A 147 36.76 -16.30 -16.16
CA PHE A 147 36.54 -15.04 -16.87
C PHE A 147 37.46 -13.96 -16.31
N THR A 148 38.30 -13.39 -17.19
CA THR A 148 39.22 -12.30 -16.84
C THR A 148 38.70 -11.00 -17.47
N PRO A 149 38.20 -10.05 -16.65
CA PRO A 149 37.80 -8.73 -17.11
C PRO A 149 38.92 -8.01 -17.87
N ALA A 150 38.61 -7.46 -19.04
CA ALA A 150 39.49 -6.50 -19.69
C ALA A 150 39.57 -5.20 -18.88
N ALA A 151 40.61 -4.41 -19.11
CA ALA A 151 40.68 -3.06 -18.55
C ALA A 151 39.54 -2.20 -19.14
N PRO A 152 38.76 -1.49 -18.30
CA PRO A 152 37.63 -0.71 -18.78
C PRO A 152 38.10 0.44 -19.69
N VAL A 153 37.39 0.62 -20.80
CA VAL A 153 37.68 1.69 -21.78
C VAL A 153 37.04 2.99 -21.31
N THR A 154 37.84 4.05 -21.19
CA THR A 154 37.33 5.40 -20.89
C THR A 154 36.72 6.04 -22.14
N LYS A 155 35.46 6.48 -22.06
CA LYS A 155 34.74 7.11 -23.18
C LYS A 155 33.65 8.04 -22.65
N GLU A 156 33.59 9.27 -23.20
CA GLU A 156 32.54 10.24 -22.88
C GLU A 156 31.16 9.63 -23.14
N ARG A 157 30.24 9.78 -22.18
CA ARG A 157 28.87 9.27 -22.31
C ARG A 157 28.04 10.09 -23.31
N PRO A 158 27.03 9.50 -23.96
CA PRO A 158 26.10 10.25 -24.79
C PRO A 158 25.48 11.45 -24.07
N LYS A 159 25.23 12.54 -24.78
CA LYS A 159 24.59 13.73 -24.19
C LYS A 159 23.09 13.48 -23.98
N GLY A 160 22.53 14.06 -22.93
CA GLY A 160 21.08 14.05 -22.66
C GLY A 160 20.53 12.76 -22.04
N ILE A 161 21.40 11.79 -21.69
CA ILE A 161 20.98 10.61 -20.93
C ILE A 161 20.97 10.87 -19.43
N THR A 162 20.16 10.10 -18.71
CA THR A 162 20.04 10.13 -17.23
C THR A 162 20.37 8.76 -16.64
N ASP A 163 20.53 8.66 -15.32
CA ASP A 163 20.84 7.38 -14.65
C ASP A 163 19.75 6.33 -14.97
N GLY A 164 20.14 5.08 -15.14
CA GLY A 164 19.25 3.96 -15.46
C GLY A 164 19.11 3.69 -16.97
N ILE A 165 17.90 3.34 -17.38
CA ILE A 165 17.56 2.86 -18.72
C ILE A 165 17.08 4.03 -19.59
N ASN A 166 17.76 4.27 -20.73
CA ASN A 166 17.41 5.34 -21.68
C ASN A 166 17.03 4.74 -23.03
N TYR A 167 15.74 4.79 -23.37
CA TYR A 167 15.22 4.32 -24.67
C TYR A 167 15.47 5.39 -25.75
N ILE A 168 16.42 5.13 -26.66
CA ILE A 168 16.82 6.08 -27.71
C ILE A 168 15.85 5.99 -28.90
N ASP A 169 15.51 4.76 -29.28
CA ASP A 169 14.50 4.44 -30.28
C ASP A 169 13.91 3.03 -29.99
N ASN A 170 13.13 2.49 -30.92
CA ASN A 170 12.46 1.19 -30.77
C ASN A 170 13.41 -0.03 -30.78
N GLN A 171 14.71 0.15 -30.99
CA GLN A 171 15.71 -0.91 -31.13
C GLN A 171 17.04 -0.59 -30.43
N THR A 172 17.16 0.59 -29.82
CA THR A 172 18.40 1.10 -29.22
C THR A 172 18.15 1.60 -27.80
N VAL A 173 18.92 1.08 -26.84
CA VAL A 173 18.84 1.46 -25.42
C VAL A 173 20.23 1.78 -24.89
N THR A 174 20.36 2.89 -24.18
CA THR A 174 21.59 3.23 -23.44
C THR A 174 21.35 3.05 -21.95
N LEU A 175 22.21 2.26 -21.32
CA LEU A 175 22.23 2.01 -19.89
C LEU A 175 23.30 2.89 -19.25
N LEU A 176 22.98 3.54 -18.13
CA LEU A 176 23.89 4.40 -17.36
C LEU A 176 23.80 4.04 -15.87
N ILE A 177 24.94 3.74 -15.25
CA ILE A 177 25.02 3.50 -13.81
C ILE A 177 26.10 4.38 -13.18
N TYR A 178 25.74 5.07 -12.11
CA TYR A 178 26.70 5.78 -11.26
C TYR A 178 27.29 4.80 -10.25
N ALA A 179 28.60 4.55 -10.34
CA ALA A 179 29.27 3.54 -9.52
C ALA A 179 30.73 3.95 -9.24
N PRO A 180 30.95 5.03 -8.45
CA PRO A 180 32.28 5.46 -8.04
C PRO A 180 33.08 4.33 -7.37
N GLY A 181 34.38 4.27 -7.67
CA GLY A 181 35.29 3.29 -7.07
C GLY A 181 35.19 1.85 -7.59
N LYS A 182 34.22 1.52 -8.46
CA LYS A 182 34.17 0.22 -9.14
C LYS A 182 35.27 0.10 -10.20
N LYS A 183 35.71 -1.13 -10.46
CA LYS A 183 36.85 -1.46 -11.34
C LYS A 183 36.39 -2.04 -12.67
N HIS A 184 35.36 -2.88 -12.66
CA HIS A 184 34.78 -3.49 -13.86
C HIS A 184 33.27 -3.59 -13.72
N ILE A 185 32.54 -3.20 -14.76
CA ILE A 185 31.11 -3.45 -14.86
C ILE A 185 30.83 -4.05 -16.24
N HIS A 186 30.14 -5.18 -16.26
CA HIS A 186 29.74 -5.86 -17.49
C HIS A 186 28.23 -6.05 -17.51
N LEU A 187 27.64 -6.00 -18.70
CA LEU A 187 26.27 -6.43 -18.89
C LEU A 187 26.20 -7.94 -19.10
N MET A 188 25.20 -8.55 -18.46
CA MET A 188 24.76 -9.91 -18.74
C MET A 188 23.26 -9.87 -19.01
N GLY A 189 22.77 -10.56 -20.03
CA GLY A 189 21.34 -10.59 -20.32
C GLY A 189 20.98 -11.40 -21.56
N ASP A 190 19.72 -11.30 -21.96
CA ASP A 190 19.18 -12.06 -23.10
C ASP A 190 19.90 -11.76 -24.42
N PHE A 191 20.47 -10.56 -24.59
CA PHE A 191 21.19 -10.14 -25.80
C PHE A 191 22.57 -10.81 -25.96
N ASN A 192 23.10 -11.46 -24.92
CA ASN A 192 24.38 -12.16 -24.96
C ASN A 192 24.34 -13.56 -24.34
N ASP A 193 23.17 -14.19 -24.33
CA ASP A 193 22.92 -15.50 -23.73
C ASP A 193 23.42 -15.61 -22.27
N TRP A 194 23.32 -14.52 -21.50
CA TRP A 194 23.78 -14.47 -20.12
C TRP A 194 25.26 -14.82 -19.91
N LYS A 195 26.09 -14.64 -20.94
CA LYS A 195 27.54 -14.93 -20.87
C LYS A 195 28.32 -13.74 -20.30
N LYS A 196 29.38 -14.05 -19.55
CA LYS A 196 30.40 -13.05 -19.18
C LYS A 196 31.25 -12.77 -20.42
N ASP A 197 31.18 -11.56 -20.95
CA ASP A 197 31.85 -11.21 -22.20
C ASP A 197 32.41 -9.78 -22.15
N ASN A 198 33.68 -9.63 -22.49
CA ASN A 198 34.35 -8.33 -22.54
C ASN A 198 33.80 -7.42 -23.65
N ALA A 199 33.11 -7.96 -24.65
CA ALA A 199 32.36 -7.15 -25.62
C ALA A 199 31.24 -6.32 -24.95
N TYR A 200 30.72 -6.79 -23.82
CA TYR A 200 29.64 -6.16 -23.05
C TYR A 200 30.15 -5.44 -21.79
N GLN A 201 31.43 -5.09 -21.74
CA GLN A 201 31.97 -4.24 -20.70
C GLN A 201 31.48 -2.79 -20.87
N LEU A 202 30.97 -2.18 -19.80
CA LEU A 202 30.55 -0.77 -19.83
C LEU A 202 31.78 0.14 -20.01
N TYR A 203 31.58 1.21 -20.77
CA TYR A 203 32.53 2.31 -20.88
C TYR A 203 32.52 3.15 -19.61
N LYS A 204 33.69 3.65 -19.20
CA LYS A 204 33.84 4.50 -18.02
C LYS A 204 33.91 5.99 -18.39
N ASP A 205 33.17 6.82 -17.67
CA ASP A 205 33.16 8.29 -17.79
C ASP A 205 33.17 8.92 -16.38
N GLY A 206 34.37 9.14 -15.83
CA GLY A 206 34.52 9.52 -14.42
C GLY A 206 33.97 8.43 -13.48
N ASP A 207 32.99 8.79 -12.66
CA ASP A 207 32.28 7.87 -11.74
C ASP A 207 31.07 7.16 -12.39
N TYR A 208 30.81 7.44 -13.66
CA TYR A 208 29.72 6.83 -14.42
C TYR A 208 30.21 5.70 -15.32
N TRP A 209 29.32 4.75 -15.56
CA TRP A 209 29.53 3.62 -16.45
C TRP A 209 28.34 3.51 -17.39
N TRP A 210 28.61 3.29 -18.68
CA TRP A 210 27.53 3.25 -19.67
C TRP A 210 27.78 2.28 -20.81
N TYR A 211 26.70 1.81 -21.43
CA TYR A 211 26.74 0.98 -22.62
C TYR A 211 25.50 1.18 -23.48
N THR A 212 25.64 1.12 -24.80
CA THR A 212 24.51 1.21 -25.74
C THR A 212 24.27 -0.14 -26.40
N LEU A 213 23.11 -0.73 -26.12
CA LEU A 213 22.59 -1.89 -26.82
C LEU A 213 21.89 -1.44 -28.10
N THR A 214 22.17 -2.11 -29.21
CA THR A 214 21.59 -1.83 -30.53
C THR A 214 21.04 -3.11 -31.14
N GLY A 215 20.08 -2.99 -32.06
CA GLY A 215 19.50 -4.15 -32.75
C GLY A 215 18.56 -4.97 -31.88
N LEU A 216 17.98 -4.34 -30.85
CA LEU A 216 16.93 -4.94 -30.04
C LEU A 216 15.62 -4.99 -30.85
N GLU A 217 14.80 -6.01 -30.59
CA GLU A 217 13.51 -6.16 -31.24
C GLU A 217 12.46 -5.25 -30.57
N LYS A 218 11.72 -4.49 -31.38
CA LYS A 218 10.63 -3.63 -30.89
C LYS A 218 9.59 -4.45 -30.12
N GLY A 219 9.28 -4.00 -28.90
CA GLY A 219 8.24 -4.56 -28.03
C GLY A 219 8.67 -5.82 -27.28
N LYS A 220 9.86 -6.35 -27.51
CA LYS A 220 10.37 -7.54 -26.82
C LYS A 220 10.97 -7.16 -25.47
N GLU A 221 10.64 -7.93 -24.43
CA GLU A 221 11.24 -7.81 -23.11
C GLU A 221 12.60 -8.53 -23.05
N TYR A 222 13.64 -7.80 -22.64
CA TYR A 222 14.98 -8.32 -22.39
C TYR A 222 15.31 -8.24 -20.89
N GLY A 223 15.67 -9.38 -20.31
CA GLY A 223 16.23 -9.44 -18.96
C GLY A 223 17.72 -9.09 -18.98
N PHE A 224 18.19 -8.35 -17.99
CA PHE A 224 19.60 -8.02 -17.83
C PHE A 224 20.01 -7.75 -16.36
N GLN A 225 21.30 -7.83 -16.10
CA GLN A 225 21.96 -7.48 -14.84
C GLN A 225 23.31 -6.81 -15.09
N TYR A 226 23.80 -6.08 -14.09
CA TYR A 226 25.17 -5.61 -14.03
C TYR A 226 26.02 -6.59 -13.22
N LEU A 227 27.07 -7.14 -13.82
CA LEU A 227 28.12 -7.88 -13.12
C LEU A 227 29.17 -6.88 -12.60
N ILE A 228 29.23 -6.71 -11.28
CA ILE A 228 30.10 -5.75 -10.61
C ILE A 228 31.40 -6.43 -10.17
N ASP A 229 32.53 -5.91 -10.64
CA ASP A 229 33.89 -6.33 -10.29
C ASP A 229 34.12 -7.86 -10.43
N ASN A 230 33.37 -8.50 -11.34
CA ASN A 230 33.32 -9.96 -11.51
C ASN A 230 33.01 -10.74 -10.22
N SER A 231 32.29 -10.11 -9.29
CA SER A 231 32.09 -10.62 -7.93
C SER A 231 30.63 -10.86 -7.58
N PHE A 232 29.73 -9.94 -7.93
CA PHE A 232 28.29 -10.06 -7.67
C PHE A 232 27.48 -9.39 -8.78
N LYS A 233 26.18 -9.72 -8.83
CA LYS A 233 25.24 -9.18 -9.80
C LYS A 233 24.21 -8.30 -9.10
N ILE A 234 23.73 -7.28 -9.82
CA ILE A 234 22.63 -6.42 -9.38
C ILE A 234 21.71 -6.11 -10.56
N GLY A 235 20.44 -5.84 -10.28
CA GLY A 235 19.55 -5.14 -11.19
C GLY A 235 19.88 -3.64 -11.28
N ASP A 236 19.16 -2.95 -12.17
CA ASP A 236 19.12 -1.51 -12.30
C ASP A 236 18.08 -0.88 -11.36
N ALA A 237 18.50 0.06 -10.52
CA ALA A 237 17.60 0.72 -9.55
C ALA A 237 16.47 1.54 -10.20
N TYR A 238 16.56 1.82 -11.50
CA TYR A 238 15.59 2.60 -12.27
C TYR A 238 14.71 1.72 -13.18
N CYS A 239 14.78 0.39 -13.07
CA CYS A 239 13.94 -0.48 -13.89
C CYS A 239 12.48 -0.44 -13.43
N GLU A 240 11.57 -0.50 -14.40
CA GLU A 240 10.11 -0.49 -14.17
C GLU A 240 9.52 -1.88 -13.94
N LYS A 241 10.37 -2.92 -14.02
CA LYS A 241 10.01 -4.32 -13.84
C LYS A 241 11.27 -5.12 -13.51
N ILE A 242 11.14 -5.99 -12.52
CA ILE A 242 12.16 -6.98 -12.15
C ILE A 242 11.63 -8.39 -12.35
N LEU A 243 12.55 -9.36 -12.41
CA LEU A 243 12.29 -10.78 -12.27
C LEU A 243 12.96 -11.26 -10.98
N ASP A 244 12.18 -11.88 -10.11
CA ASP A 244 12.62 -12.45 -8.84
C ASP A 244 12.73 -13.99 -8.98
N PRO A 245 13.91 -14.59 -8.78
CA PRO A 245 14.09 -16.03 -8.90
C PRO A 245 13.37 -16.86 -7.84
N ARG A 246 12.94 -16.24 -6.73
CA ARG A 246 12.36 -16.90 -5.57
C ARG A 246 10.85 -16.83 -5.58
N PHE A 247 10.28 -15.66 -5.91
CA PHE A 247 8.87 -15.39 -5.68
C PHE A 247 8.03 -15.30 -6.97
N ASP A 248 8.62 -15.03 -8.14
CA ASP A 248 7.82 -14.89 -9.38
C ASP A 248 7.08 -16.18 -9.75
N GLY A 249 7.60 -17.35 -9.36
CA GLY A 249 6.96 -18.65 -9.61
C GLY A 249 5.64 -18.86 -8.84
N GLU A 250 5.37 -18.03 -7.83
CA GLU A 250 4.14 -18.07 -7.02
C GLU A 250 3.04 -17.15 -7.60
N ILE A 251 3.38 -16.29 -8.56
CA ILE A 251 2.44 -15.34 -9.16
C ILE A 251 1.58 -16.06 -10.20
N ALA A 252 0.27 -16.10 -9.96
CA ALA A 252 -0.67 -16.76 -10.86
C ALA A 252 -0.78 -16.03 -12.20
N ALA A 253 -0.94 -16.79 -13.30
CA ALA A 253 -1.16 -16.22 -14.63
C ALA A 253 -2.46 -15.42 -14.76
N SER A 254 -3.43 -15.62 -13.86
CA SER A 254 -4.63 -14.79 -13.74
C SER A 254 -4.34 -13.38 -13.21
N THR A 255 -3.28 -13.22 -12.43
CA THR A 255 -2.84 -11.95 -11.86
C THR A 255 -1.90 -11.21 -12.82
N TYR A 256 -0.89 -11.92 -13.32
CA TYR A 256 0.08 -11.40 -14.29
C TYR A 256 0.18 -12.32 -15.50
N PRO A 257 -0.66 -12.13 -16.53
CA PRO A 257 -0.62 -12.97 -17.73
C PRO A 257 0.70 -12.78 -18.48
N ASN A 258 1.32 -13.89 -18.87
CA ASN A 258 2.59 -13.91 -19.61
C ASN A 258 3.73 -13.17 -18.90
N LEU A 259 3.82 -13.26 -17.56
CA LEU A 259 5.00 -12.82 -16.84
C LEU A 259 6.25 -13.48 -17.45
N LYS A 260 7.22 -12.66 -17.86
CA LYS A 260 8.47 -13.16 -18.44
C LYS A 260 9.15 -14.11 -17.44
N PRO A 261 9.47 -15.35 -17.85
CA PRO A 261 10.13 -16.30 -16.97
C PRO A 261 11.50 -15.78 -16.52
N TYR A 262 11.86 -16.10 -15.27
CA TYR A 262 13.20 -15.86 -14.77
C TYR A 262 14.23 -16.70 -15.56
N PRO A 263 15.37 -16.11 -16.00
CA PRO A 263 16.44 -16.81 -16.73
C PRO A 263 17.19 -17.83 -15.85
N ASN A 264 17.32 -19.08 -16.30
CA ASN A 264 17.96 -20.15 -15.51
C ASN A 264 19.49 -20.02 -15.43
N GLU A 265 20.08 -19.23 -16.31
CA GLU A 265 21.52 -19.00 -16.46
C GLU A 265 22.12 -18.06 -15.41
N THR A 266 21.28 -17.39 -14.62
CA THR A 266 21.74 -16.45 -13.58
C THR A 266 21.07 -16.70 -12.23
N GLU A 267 21.37 -15.80 -11.29
CA GLU A 267 20.84 -15.69 -9.94
C GLU A 267 20.71 -14.19 -9.59
N ASP A 268 20.12 -13.86 -8.44
CA ASP A 268 19.77 -12.49 -8.02
C ASP A 268 18.67 -11.84 -8.88
N ILE A 269 18.20 -10.67 -8.45
CA ILE A 269 17.17 -9.90 -9.14
C ILE A 269 17.63 -9.48 -10.54
N VAL A 270 16.79 -9.71 -11.54
CA VAL A 270 17.02 -9.35 -12.94
C VAL A 270 16.15 -8.16 -13.30
N SER A 271 16.73 -7.14 -13.96
CA SER A 271 15.96 -6.03 -14.50
C SER A 271 15.43 -6.33 -15.88
N VAL A 272 14.28 -5.75 -16.24
CA VAL A 272 13.69 -5.88 -17.57
C VAL A 272 13.71 -4.54 -18.30
N LEU A 273 14.10 -4.56 -19.58
CA LEU A 273 13.94 -3.46 -20.52
C LEU A 273 13.06 -3.88 -21.70
N GLN A 274 12.33 -2.94 -22.29
CA GLN A 274 11.41 -3.21 -23.41
C GLN A 274 11.38 -2.03 -24.40
N PRO A 275 12.26 -1.99 -25.42
CA PRO A 275 12.29 -0.88 -26.36
C PRO A 275 11.03 -0.87 -27.23
N GLY A 276 10.45 0.31 -27.44
CA GLY A 276 9.20 0.44 -28.18
C GLY A 276 7.97 -0.21 -27.51
N LYS A 277 7.99 -0.35 -26.18
CA LYS A 277 6.81 -0.65 -25.35
C LYS A 277 5.66 0.29 -25.74
N GLN A 278 4.48 -0.27 -25.93
CA GLN A 278 3.31 0.52 -26.27
C GLN A 278 2.84 1.31 -25.04
N ALA A 279 2.61 2.61 -25.21
CA ALA A 279 2.04 3.43 -24.14
C ALA A 279 0.59 3.04 -23.87
N TYR A 280 0.19 3.10 -22.59
CA TYR A 280 -1.19 2.88 -22.17
C TYR A 280 -2.11 3.97 -22.76
N ASN A 281 -3.25 3.56 -23.32
CA ASN A 281 -4.22 4.49 -23.90
C ASN A 281 -5.25 4.95 -22.86
N TRP A 282 -4.89 6.01 -22.13
CA TRP A 282 -5.76 6.67 -21.15
C TRP A 282 -7.08 7.14 -21.75
N LYS A 283 -8.19 6.72 -21.14
CA LYS A 283 -9.55 7.08 -21.54
C LYS A 283 -9.99 8.38 -20.88
N THR A 284 -9.65 8.58 -19.61
CA THR A 284 -9.90 9.81 -18.86
C THR A 284 -8.77 10.81 -19.10
N LYS A 285 -9.12 11.99 -19.62
CA LYS A 285 -8.14 13.02 -20.03
C LYS A 285 -8.16 14.27 -19.15
N ASP A 286 -9.32 14.63 -18.64
CA ASP A 286 -9.57 15.92 -17.98
C ASP A 286 -9.93 15.77 -16.50
N PHE A 287 -9.39 14.72 -15.84
CA PHE A 287 -9.56 14.54 -14.41
C PHE A 287 -8.99 15.74 -13.64
N GLN A 288 -9.70 16.21 -12.62
CA GLN A 288 -9.28 17.28 -11.74
C GLN A 288 -9.12 16.71 -10.34
N THR A 289 -7.96 16.94 -9.74
CA THR A 289 -7.71 16.50 -8.36
C THR A 289 -8.65 17.25 -7.42
N PRO A 290 -9.36 16.57 -6.49
CA PRO A 290 -10.17 17.25 -5.49
C PRO A 290 -9.34 18.23 -4.66
N ALA A 291 -9.98 19.28 -4.16
CA ALA A 291 -9.32 20.22 -3.25
C ALA A 291 -8.83 19.46 -2.01
N LYS A 292 -7.58 19.70 -1.61
CA LYS A 292 -6.93 18.95 -0.52
C LYS A 292 -7.66 19.07 0.82
N GLU A 293 -8.36 20.18 1.06
CA GLU A 293 -9.16 20.43 2.27
C GLU A 293 -10.49 19.66 2.28
N GLU A 294 -10.97 19.23 1.11
CA GLU A 294 -12.20 18.46 0.90
C GLU A 294 -11.98 16.95 0.94
N LEU A 295 -10.73 16.49 1.02
CA LEU A 295 -10.44 15.07 0.90
C LEU A 295 -11.15 14.24 1.98
N VAL A 296 -11.78 13.18 1.52
CA VAL A 296 -12.15 12.01 2.32
C VAL A 296 -11.51 10.82 1.62
N ILE A 297 -10.44 10.31 2.22
CA ILE A 297 -9.58 9.26 1.69
C ILE A 297 -10.05 7.89 2.18
N TYR A 298 -10.07 6.92 1.27
CA TYR A 298 -10.20 5.49 1.58
C TYR A 298 -8.82 4.83 1.49
N GLU A 299 -8.19 4.56 2.63
CA GLU A 299 -6.92 3.85 2.73
C GLU A 299 -7.13 2.35 2.48
N LEU A 300 -6.36 1.78 1.54
CA LEU A 300 -6.62 0.46 0.96
C LEU A 300 -5.35 -0.37 0.81
N LEU A 301 -5.38 -1.58 1.37
CA LEU A 301 -4.42 -2.66 1.11
C LEU A 301 -5.01 -3.63 0.09
N ILE A 302 -4.43 -3.67 -1.12
CA ILE A 302 -4.93 -4.49 -2.23
C ILE A 302 -5.09 -5.96 -1.82
N ARG A 303 -4.07 -6.49 -1.13
CA ARG A 303 -3.99 -7.89 -0.67
C ARG A 303 -5.19 -8.33 0.16
N ASP A 304 -5.70 -7.47 1.04
CA ASP A 304 -6.70 -7.81 2.05
C ASP A 304 -8.10 -7.25 1.72
N PHE A 305 -8.26 -6.65 0.53
CA PHE A 305 -9.54 -6.05 0.12
C PHE A 305 -10.44 -6.99 -0.67
N THR A 306 -9.89 -7.90 -1.49
CA THR A 306 -10.64 -8.95 -2.17
C THR A 306 -9.94 -10.30 -2.02
N GLU A 307 -10.65 -11.40 -2.19
CA GLU A 307 -10.08 -12.77 -2.07
C GLU A 307 -8.96 -13.02 -3.09
N GLU A 308 -9.07 -12.41 -4.27
CA GLU A 308 -8.03 -12.48 -5.30
C GLU A 308 -6.77 -11.70 -4.93
N GLY A 309 -6.91 -10.64 -4.11
CA GLY A 309 -5.79 -9.80 -3.70
C GLY A 309 -5.09 -9.09 -4.87
N THR A 310 -5.82 -8.69 -5.91
CA THR A 310 -5.25 -8.06 -7.13
C THR A 310 -5.84 -6.69 -7.41
N ILE A 311 -5.08 -5.82 -8.07
CA ILE A 311 -5.54 -4.47 -8.43
C ILE A 311 -6.76 -4.50 -9.37
N ALA A 312 -6.85 -5.51 -10.25
CA ALA A 312 -8.00 -5.70 -11.12
C ALA A 312 -9.27 -6.05 -10.32
N ALA A 313 -9.16 -6.88 -9.28
CA ALA A 313 -10.31 -7.20 -8.43
C ALA A 313 -10.74 -5.99 -7.57
N VAL A 314 -9.81 -5.16 -7.11
CA VAL A 314 -10.11 -3.88 -6.44
C VAL A 314 -10.86 -2.94 -7.40
N GLN A 315 -10.48 -2.89 -8.68
CA GLN A 315 -11.16 -2.07 -9.70
C GLN A 315 -12.66 -2.38 -9.80
N GLU A 316 -13.05 -3.65 -9.72
CA GLU A 316 -14.47 -4.07 -9.76
C GLU A 316 -15.28 -3.61 -8.54
N LYS A 317 -14.62 -3.14 -7.47
CA LYS A 317 -15.24 -2.59 -6.26
C LYS A 317 -15.25 -1.07 -6.23
N LEU A 318 -14.78 -0.38 -7.28
CA LEU A 318 -14.77 1.09 -7.32
C LEU A 318 -16.18 1.70 -7.23
N ASP A 319 -17.23 1.00 -7.66
CA ASP A 319 -18.62 1.48 -7.50
C ASP A 319 -19.06 1.49 -6.03
N TYR A 320 -18.63 0.51 -5.23
CA TYR A 320 -18.85 0.48 -3.78
C TYR A 320 -18.16 1.66 -3.08
N ILE A 321 -16.90 1.89 -3.43
CA ILE A 321 -16.10 2.99 -2.87
C ILE A 321 -16.73 4.33 -3.28
N LYS A 322 -17.11 4.49 -4.55
CA LYS A 322 -17.77 5.72 -5.01
C LYS A 322 -19.11 5.96 -4.33
N ALA A 323 -19.92 4.92 -4.14
CA ALA A 323 -21.22 5.02 -3.46
C ALA A 323 -21.08 5.37 -1.96
N LEU A 324 -19.92 5.10 -1.35
CA LEU A 324 -19.63 5.55 0.01
C LEU A 324 -19.43 7.08 0.10
N GLY A 325 -19.20 7.75 -1.03
CA GLY A 325 -19.04 9.21 -1.10
C GLY A 325 -17.60 9.70 -0.99
N VAL A 326 -16.61 8.82 -0.82
CA VAL A 326 -15.19 9.22 -0.78
C VAL A 326 -14.73 9.79 -2.13
N ASN A 327 -13.74 10.68 -2.10
CA ASN A 327 -13.22 11.36 -3.30
C ASN A 327 -11.74 11.04 -3.57
N ALA A 328 -11.11 10.19 -2.76
CA ALA A 328 -9.75 9.72 -2.98
C ALA A 328 -9.54 8.31 -2.41
N ILE A 329 -8.63 7.57 -3.04
CA ILE A 329 -8.14 6.27 -2.59
C ILE A 329 -6.65 6.42 -2.30
N GLU A 330 -6.21 6.04 -1.11
CA GLU A 330 -4.78 5.92 -0.77
C GLU A 330 -4.41 4.44 -0.83
N LEU A 331 -3.61 4.07 -1.82
CA LEU A 331 -3.06 2.72 -1.91
C LEU A 331 -1.88 2.63 -0.96
N MET A 332 -1.94 1.67 -0.03
CA MET A 332 -0.76 1.22 0.72
C MET A 332 0.38 0.82 -0.24
N PRO A 333 1.65 0.78 0.19
CA PRO A 333 2.79 0.74 -0.73
C PRO A 333 2.69 -0.34 -1.81
N ILE A 334 2.71 0.10 -3.07
CA ILE A 334 2.61 -0.76 -4.26
C ILE A 334 3.92 -0.89 -5.03
N GLN A 335 4.97 -0.21 -4.60
CA GLN A 335 6.29 -0.30 -5.21
C GLN A 335 6.87 -1.67 -4.85
N GLU A 336 7.56 -2.31 -5.79
CA GLU A 336 8.08 -3.67 -5.62
C GLU A 336 8.84 -3.82 -4.30
N PHE A 337 8.43 -4.82 -3.52
CA PHE A 337 8.96 -5.13 -2.21
C PHE A 337 9.46 -6.58 -2.14
N ASP A 338 10.22 -6.91 -1.10
CA ASP A 338 10.68 -8.30 -0.94
C ASP A 338 9.48 -9.22 -0.57
N SER A 339 9.38 -10.41 -1.20
CA SER A 339 8.23 -11.36 -1.09
C SER A 339 6.98 -10.90 -1.86
N ASN A 340 6.02 -11.81 -2.08
CA ASN A 340 4.70 -11.51 -2.66
C ASN A 340 3.61 -11.27 -1.60
N ASP A 341 3.95 -11.41 -0.32
CA ASP A 341 2.99 -11.29 0.80
C ASP A 341 3.54 -10.35 1.88
N SER A 342 3.16 -9.08 1.79
CA SER A 342 3.56 -8.00 2.69
C SER A 342 2.51 -6.88 2.68
N TRP A 343 2.67 -5.91 3.58
CA TRP A 343 2.04 -4.59 3.51
C TRP A 343 2.79 -3.61 2.59
N GLY A 344 3.95 -4.02 2.05
CA GLY A 344 4.73 -3.24 1.09
C GLY A 344 5.79 -2.30 1.68
N TYR A 345 5.86 -2.17 3.01
CA TYR A 345 6.86 -1.36 3.74
C TYR A 345 8.27 -1.96 3.78
N ASN A 346 8.63 -2.75 2.78
CA ASN A 346 9.94 -3.34 2.60
C ASN A 346 10.37 -3.21 1.12
N PRO A 347 10.39 -1.98 0.57
CA PRO A 347 10.61 -1.74 -0.85
C PRO A 347 12.03 -2.11 -1.28
N CYS A 348 12.14 -2.66 -2.49
CA CYS A 348 13.42 -3.00 -3.12
C CYS A 348 13.62 -2.36 -4.50
N PHE A 349 12.55 -2.01 -5.25
CA PHE A 349 12.65 -1.28 -6.53
C PHE A 349 11.51 -0.25 -6.70
N TYR A 350 11.85 1.04 -6.63
CA TYR A 350 10.88 2.14 -6.52
C TYR A 350 10.13 2.53 -7.81
N PHE A 351 10.63 2.13 -8.98
CA PHE A 351 9.98 2.39 -10.28
C PHE A 351 9.09 1.23 -10.75
N ALA A 352 9.21 0.07 -10.10
CA ALA A 352 8.44 -1.11 -10.45
C ALA A 352 7.19 -1.19 -9.57
N PRO A 353 5.98 -1.32 -10.14
CA PRO A 353 4.83 -1.79 -9.38
C PRO A 353 5.01 -3.27 -9.03
N ASP A 354 4.51 -3.66 -7.86
CA ASP A 354 4.57 -5.04 -7.39
C ASP A 354 3.76 -6.00 -8.28
N LYS A 355 4.42 -7.07 -8.73
CA LYS A 355 3.84 -8.01 -9.70
C LYS A 355 2.78 -8.92 -9.07
N ALA A 356 2.80 -9.09 -7.74
CA ALA A 356 1.82 -9.92 -7.03
C ALA A 356 0.42 -9.31 -7.03
N TYR A 357 0.28 -8.00 -7.29
CA TYR A 357 -1.02 -7.35 -7.42
C TYR A 357 -1.50 -7.21 -8.86
N GLY A 358 -0.61 -7.21 -9.86
CA GLY A 358 -1.00 -7.22 -11.27
C GLY A 358 0.03 -6.64 -12.24
N THR A 359 -0.38 -6.46 -13.50
CA THR A 359 0.47 -5.87 -14.54
C THR A 359 0.50 -4.33 -14.45
N PRO A 360 1.56 -3.65 -14.97
CA PRO A 360 1.59 -2.19 -15.08
C PRO A 360 0.34 -1.57 -15.72
N ASP A 361 -0.21 -2.21 -16.76
CA ASP A 361 -1.42 -1.73 -17.43
C ASP A 361 -2.69 -1.93 -16.59
N ALA A 362 -2.73 -2.94 -15.70
CA ALA A 362 -3.83 -3.12 -14.75
C ALA A 362 -3.86 -2.01 -13.69
N TYR A 363 -2.69 -1.58 -13.19
CA TYR A 363 -2.59 -0.42 -12.31
C TYR A 363 -3.07 0.87 -13.00
N LYS A 364 -2.64 1.11 -14.24
CA LYS A 364 -3.10 2.28 -15.02
C LYS A 364 -4.59 2.23 -15.31
N ALA A 365 -5.13 1.06 -15.61
CA ALA A 365 -6.57 0.87 -15.80
C ALA A 365 -7.37 1.17 -14.53
N PHE A 366 -6.89 0.72 -13.36
CA PHE A 366 -7.48 1.06 -12.08
C PHE A 366 -7.51 2.58 -11.84
N ILE A 367 -6.38 3.27 -12.07
CA ILE A 367 -6.28 4.72 -11.89
C ILE A 367 -7.21 5.45 -12.87
N ASP A 368 -7.23 5.05 -14.14
CA ASP A 368 -8.11 5.62 -15.17
C ASP A 368 -9.60 5.47 -14.79
N GLU A 369 -9.96 4.33 -14.21
CA GLU A 369 -11.34 4.01 -13.82
C GLU A 369 -11.76 4.69 -12.49
N ALA A 370 -10.80 4.94 -11.59
CA ALA A 370 -10.98 5.80 -10.42
C ALA A 370 -11.18 7.27 -10.83
N HIS A 371 -10.33 7.77 -11.75
CA HIS A 371 -10.46 9.12 -12.33
C HIS A 371 -11.80 9.31 -13.01
N ARG A 372 -12.28 8.31 -13.76
CA ARG A 372 -13.62 8.34 -14.41
C ARG A 372 -14.76 8.51 -13.40
N ARG A 373 -14.57 8.07 -12.15
CA ARG A 373 -15.53 8.23 -11.03
C ARG A 373 -15.30 9.50 -10.20
N GLY A 374 -14.35 10.33 -10.60
CA GLY A 374 -14.01 11.55 -9.87
C GLY A 374 -13.29 11.26 -8.56
N MET A 375 -12.52 10.17 -8.48
CA MET A 375 -11.71 9.83 -7.31
C MET A 375 -10.22 9.94 -7.63
N ALA A 376 -9.48 10.65 -6.78
CA ALA A 376 -8.02 10.70 -6.86
C ALA A 376 -7.38 9.39 -6.37
N VAL A 377 -6.19 9.05 -6.87
CA VAL A 377 -5.37 7.93 -6.38
C VAL A 377 -4.06 8.47 -5.82
N ILE A 378 -3.83 8.24 -4.53
CA ILE A 378 -2.65 8.63 -3.78
C ILE A 378 -1.83 7.37 -3.51
N LEU A 379 -0.51 7.45 -3.65
CA LEU A 379 0.38 6.34 -3.29
C LEU A 379 1.05 6.59 -1.95
N ASP A 380 1.00 5.60 -1.08
CA ASP A 380 1.91 5.54 0.06
C ASP A 380 3.33 5.20 -0.42
N VAL A 381 4.31 6.00 -0.02
CA VAL A 381 5.70 5.90 -0.48
C VAL A 381 6.68 5.81 0.69
N VAL A 382 7.55 4.81 0.61
CA VAL A 382 8.47 4.42 1.69
C VAL A 382 9.90 4.81 1.31
N PHE A 383 10.21 6.09 1.48
CA PHE A 383 11.52 6.62 1.04
C PHE A 383 12.56 6.68 2.16
N ASN A 384 12.16 6.47 3.41
CA ASN A 384 13.06 6.53 4.55
C ASN A 384 14.07 5.36 4.57
N HIS A 385 13.72 4.19 4.03
CA HIS A 385 14.62 3.03 3.97
C HIS A 385 14.38 2.16 2.72
N ALA A 386 15.34 1.27 2.42
CA ALA A 386 15.16 0.14 1.50
C ALA A 386 15.75 -1.16 2.05
N THR A 387 15.29 -2.30 1.53
CA THR A 387 15.88 -3.61 1.88
C THR A 387 17.29 -3.78 1.31
N GLY A 388 17.99 -4.82 1.78
CA GLY A 388 19.32 -5.15 1.27
C GLY A 388 19.34 -5.61 -0.19
N GLN A 389 18.18 -5.85 -0.82
CA GLN A 389 18.10 -6.18 -2.25
C GLN A 389 18.26 -4.95 -3.14
N HIS A 390 18.00 -3.75 -2.63
CA HIS A 390 18.05 -2.53 -3.42
C HIS A 390 19.46 -2.32 -4.03
N PRO A 391 19.60 -2.06 -5.35
CA PRO A 391 20.90 -2.04 -6.01
C PRO A 391 21.91 -1.04 -5.41
N PHE A 392 21.45 0.12 -4.95
CA PHE A 392 22.33 1.12 -4.32
C PHE A 392 22.91 0.66 -2.97
N ALA A 393 22.18 -0.16 -2.22
CA ALA A 393 22.69 -0.78 -1.00
C ALA A 393 23.73 -1.86 -1.37
N ARG A 394 23.37 -2.79 -2.26
CA ARG A 394 24.25 -3.89 -2.72
C ARG A 394 25.55 -3.40 -3.36
N LEU A 395 25.51 -2.28 -4.09
CA LEU A 395 26.71 -1.70 -4.70
C LEU A 395 27.80 -1.36 -3.67
N TYR A 396 27.43 -0.96 -2.46
CA TYR A 396 28.37 -0.53 -1.42
C TYR A 396 27.95 -1.13 -0.08
N TRP A 397 28.40 -2.37 0.15
CA TRP A 397 28.06 -3.15 1.32
C TRP A 397 29.32 -3.61 2.05
N GLU A 398 29.34 -3.50 3.38
CA GLU A 398 30.44 -3.94 4.23
C GLU A 398 29.89 -4.58 5.51
N GLY A 399 30.21 -5.86 5.74
CA GLY A 399 29.62 -6.62 6.84
C GLY A 399 28.11 -6.79 6.66
N ASP A 400 27.34 -6.28 7.62
CA ASP A 400 25.87 -6.34 7.68
C ASP A 400 25.18 -5.00 7.40
N ALA A 401 25.92 -4.00 6.87
CA ALA A 401 25.40 -2.66 6.62
C ALA A 401 25.93 -2.03 5.32
N PRO A 402 25.30 -0.95 4.82
CA PRO A 402 25.90 -0.11 3.79
C PRO A 402 27.29 0.39 4.21
N ALA A 403 28.23 0.39 3.27
CA ALA A 403 29.59 0.83 3.52
C ALA A 403 29.68 2.36 3.75
N ALA A 404 30.69 2.82 4.47
CA ALA A 404 30.88 4.24 4.80
C ALA A 404 31.04 5.17 3.58
N ASN A 405 31.39 4.61 2.42
CA ASN A 405 31.49 5.33 1.16
C ASN A 405 30.23 5.21 0.28
N ASN A 406 29.12 4.68 0.80
CA ASN A 406 27.86 4.58 0.06
C ASN A 406 27.33 6.00 -0.28
N PRO A 407 27.08 6.32 -1.56
CA PRO A 407 26.61 7.65 -1.96
C PRO A 407 25.17 8.01 -1.53
N TRP A 408 24.38 7.04 -1.07
CA TRP A 408 22.94 7.20 -0.82
C TRP A 408 22.52 6.86 0.61
N PHE A 409 23.16 5.87 1.25
CA PHE A 409 22.73 5.35 2.54
C PHE A 409 23.64 5.79 3.69
N ASN A 410 23.06 5.87 4.89
CA ASN A 410 23.83 5.92 6.12
C ASN A 410 24.32 4.51 6.50
N VAL A 411 25.50 4.41 7.13
CA VAL A 411 25.98 3.14 7.71
C VAL A 411 25.09 2.73 8.88
N THR A 412 24.69 3.71 9.69
CA THR A 412 23.79 3.54 10.82
C THR A 412 22.79 4.67 10.78
N ALA A 413 21.51 4.35 10.89
CA ALA A 413 20.46 5.33 10.93
C ALA A 413 20.70 6.31 12.11
N PRO A 414 20.52 7.62 11.91
CA PRO A 414 20.66 8.62 12.96
C PRO A 414 19.46 8.71 13.91
N HIS A 415 18.46 7.83 13.72
CA HIS A 415 17.22 7.79 14.49
C HIS A 415 16.85 6.33 14.86
N PRO A 416 16.00 6.12 15.88
CA PRO A 416 15.75 4.78 16.44
C PRO A 416 14.72 3.94 15.67
N TYR A 417 14.04 4.53 14.68
CA TYR A 417 12.89 3.91 13.97
C TYR A 417 13.26 3.17 12.67
N ASN A 418 14.55 2.94 12.41
CA ASN A 418 14.98 2.28 11.18
C ASN A 418 14.73 0.76 11.23
N VAL A 419 14.12 0.23 10.16
CA VAL A 419 13.77 -1.20 10.03
C VAL A 419 14.62 -1.93 8.99
N PHE A 420 15.27 -1.22 8.06
CA PHE A 420 16.18 -1.80 7.05
C PHE A 420 17.43 -0.92 6.86
N ASN A 421 17.69 -0.39 5.66
CA ASN A 421 18.83 0.47 5.37
C ASN A 421 18.35 1.90 5.15
N ASP A 422 18.86 2.81 5.96
CA ASP A 422 18.41 4.21 6.03
C ASP A 422 19.00 5.08 4.91
N PHE A 423 18.13 5.75 4.16
CA PHE A 423 18.55 6.68 3.10
C PHE A 423 18.98 8.02 3.70
N ASN A 424 20.14 8.50 3.26
CA ASN A 424 20.61 9.84 3.60
C ASN A 424 20.02 10.89 2.63
N HIS A 425 18.92 11.52 3.02
CA HIS A 425 18.25 12.55 2.22
C HIS A 425 18.94 13.93 2.21
N GLU A 426 20.02 14.14 2.99
CA GLU A 426 20.86 15.32 2.80
C GLU A 426 21.68 15.23 1.50
N GLN A 427 22.02 14.01 1.07
CA GLN A 427 22.75 13.77 -0.17
C GLN A 427 21.94 14.18 -1.40
N ALA A 428 22.60 14.88 -2.33
CA ALA A 428 21.98 15.32 -3.58
C ALA A 428 21.46 14.12 -4.40
N ARG A 429 22.24 13.03 -4.48
CA ARG A 429 21.87 11.85 -5.29
C ARG A 429 20.64 11.12 -4.77
N THR A 430 20.46 11.05 -3.45
CA THR A 430 19.24 10.49 -2.83
C THR A 430 18.03 11.35 -3.19
N LYS A 431 18.16 12.68 -3.10
CA LYS A 431 17.10 13.60 -3.53
C LYS A 431 16.78 13.47 -5.01
N ASP A 432 17.79 13.44 -5.87
CA ASP A 432 17.61 13.34 -7.32
C ASP A 432 16.94 12.02 -7.72
N PHE A 433 17.32 10.91 -7.07
CA PHE A 433 16.68 9.61 -7.27
C PHE A 433 15.19 9.65 -6.93
N PHE A 434 14.84 10.04 -5.71
CA PHE A 434 13.44 10.05 -5.28
C PHE A 434 12.59 11.11 -6.00
N LYS A 435 13.18 12.23 -6.43
CA LYS A 435 12.49 13.18 -7.31
C LYS A 435 12.11 12.55 -8.65
N ARG A 436 12.97 11.70 -9.22
CA ARG A 436 12.64 10.95 -10.44
C ARG A 436 11.58 9.88 -10.19
N VAL A 437 11.62 9.21 -9.04
CA VAL A 437 10.54 8.28 -8.64
C VAL A 437 9.20 9.02 -8.59
N LEU A 438 9.15 10.17 -7.90
CA LEU A 438 7.94 11.00 -7.79
C LEU A 438 7.43 11.47 -9.15
N SER A 439 8.31 11.99 -10.01
CA SER A 439 7.95 12.37 -11.39
C SER A 439 7.39 11.19 -12.17
N TYR A 440 8.03 10.03 -12.10
CA TYR A 440 7.60 8.84 -12.83
C TYR A 440 6.17 8.42 -12.47
N TRP A 441 5.84 8.33 -11.17
CA TRP A 441 4.48 7.93 -10.77
C TRP A 441 3.43 8.98 -11.17
N LEU A 442 3.75 10.28 -11.11
CA LEU A 442 2.85 11.36 -11.56
C LEU A 442 2.66 11.37 -13.08
N GLU A 443 3.68 11.05 -13.87
CA GLU A 443 3.66 11.19 -15.33
C GLU A 443 3.23 9.88 -16.03
N GLU A 444 3.79 8.73 -15.62
CA GLU A 444 3.58 7.44 -16.26
C GLU A 444 2.29 6.74 -15.77
N TYR A 445 2.00 6.85 -14.47
CA TYR A 445 0.82 6.26 -13.84
C TYR A 445 -0.27 7.27 -13.53
N LYS A 446 -0.01 8.58 -13.69
CA LYS A 446 -0.97 9.64 -13.43
C LYS A 446 -1.57 9.62 -12.02
N VAL A 447 -0.81 9.20 -11.03
CA VAL A 447 -1.26 9.30 -9.63
C VAL A 447 -1.46 10.79 -9.27
N ASP A 448 -2.26 11.02 -8.24
CA ASP A 448 -2.71 12.36 -7.86
C ASP A 448 -1.98 12.90 -6.65
N GLY A 449 -1.11 12.10 -6.03
CA GLY A 449 -0.35 12.52 -4.89
C GLY A 449 0.34 11.38 -4.17
N PHE A 450 0.95 11.73 -3.04
CA PHE A 450 1.73 10.82 -2.23
C PHE A 450 1.47 11.02 -0.74
N ARG A 451 1.42 9.91 0.00
CA ARG A 451 1.59 9.88 1.46
C ARG A 451 2.99 9.37 1.75
N PHE A 452 3.81 10.15 2.44
CA PHE A 452 5.18 9.74 2.78
C PHE A 452 5.20 9.08 4.15
N ASP A 453 5.69 7.84 4.15
CA ASP A 453 5.93 7.05 5.35
C ASP A 453 7.12 7.58 6.16
N LEU A 454 6.94 7.59 7.48
CA LEU A 454 7.96 7.87 8.49
C LEU A 454 8.82 9.11 8.17
N THR A 455 8.19 10.24 7.83
CA THR A 455 8.95 11.47 7.50
C THR A 455 9.84 11.97 8.64
N LYS A 456 9.57 11.53 9.87
CA LYS A 456 10.43 11.71 11.05
C LYS A 456 11.88 11.24 10.81
N GLY A 457 12.07 10.20 9.99
CA GLY A 457 13.37 9.60 9.64
C GLY A 457 14.23 10.42 8.67
N PHE A 458 13.68 11.48 8.05
CA PHE A 458 14.39 12.30 7.04
C PHE A 458 15.34 13.29 7.72
N THR A 459 16.25 12.79 8.57
CA THR A 459 17.14 13.58 9.42
C THR A 459 18.54 13.00 9.41
N GLN A 460 19.55 13.85 9.67
CA GLN A 460 20.91 13.42 10.00
C GLN A 460 21.29 13.75 11.44
N LYS A 461 20.35 14.25 12.25
CA LYS A 461 20.57 14.51 13.67
C LYS A 461 20.45 13.22 14.45
N GLN A 462 21.54 12.87 15.11
CA GLN A 462 21.57 11.75 16.06
C GLN A 462 20.51 11.95 17.14
N SER A 463 19.64 10.96 17.31
CA SER A 463 18.48 11.05 18.19
C SER A 463 18.17 9.71 18.87
N THR A 464 17.40 9.82 19.95
CA THR A 464 16.76 8.71 20.66
C THR A 464 15.25 8.79 20.46
N GLU A 465 14.48 7.80 20.92
CA GLU A 465 13.00 7.86 20.82
C GLU A 465 12.43 9.13 21.46
N ALA A 466 13.03 9.58 22.57
CA ALA A 466 12.60 10.78 23.28
C ALA A 466 12.94 12.10 22.55
N THR A 467 13.86 12.08 21.59
CA THR A 467 14.40 13.29 20.96
C THR A 467 14.22 13.33 19.44
N ALA A 468 13.85 12.22 18.80
CA ALA A 468 13.65 12.14 17.36
C ALA A 468 12.54 13.07 16.82
N SER A 469 11.56 13.38 17.67
CA SER A 469 10.48 14.33 17.38
C SER A 469 10.84 15.80 17.66
N ASN A 470 12.05 16.10 18.18
CA ASN A 470 12.47 17.49 18.38
C ASN A 470 12.61 18.23 17.05
N TYR A 471 12.44 19.55 17.12
CA TYR A 471 12.55 20.42 15.94
C TYR A 471 13.85 20.22 15.16
N ASP A 472 13.70 19.94 13.87
CA ASP A 472 14.76 19.76 12.90
C ASP A 472 14.53 20.52 11.59
N ALA A 473 15.20 21.68 11.47
CA ALA A 473 15.15 22.49 10.26
C ALA A 473 15.65 21.77 8.99
N SER A 474 16.63 20.84 9.07
CA SER A 474 17.10 20.15 7.86
C SER A 474 16.08 19.15 7.35
N ARG A 475 15.42 18.42 8.26
CA ARG A 475 14.26 17.56 7.94
C ARG A 475 13.14 18.36 7.25
N VAL A 476 12.73 19.49 7.83
CA VAL A 476 11.72 20.36 7.21
C VAL A 476 12.15 20.82 5.81
N ALA A 477 13.41 21.25 5.64
CA ALA A 477 13.91 21.71 4.35
C ALA A 477 13.94 20.59 3.29
N ILE A 478 14.26 19.35 3.68
CA ILE A 478 14.22 18.19 2.79
C ILE A 478 12.79 17.91 2.33
N LEU A 479 11.82 17.90 3.26
CA LEU A 479 10.42 17.62 2.94
C LEU A 479 9.81 18.71 2.04
N LYS A 480 10.08 19.99 2.32
CA LYS A 480 9.69 21.12 1.44
C LYS A 480 10.31 20.97 0.05
N ASN A 481 11.56 20.51 -0.05
CA ASN A 481 12.21 20.28 -1.34
C ASN A 481 11.53 19.20 -2.20
N TYR A 482 10.97 18.16 -1.57
CA TYR A 482 10.17 17.16 -2.27
C TYR A 482 8.78 17.70 -2.65
N ASN A 483 8.13 18.44 -1.74
CA ASN A 483 6.85 19.09 -2.04
C ASN A 483 6.98 20.06 -3.22
N ASP A 484 7.98 20.95 -3.21
CA ASP A 484 8.28 21.87 -4.32
C ASP A 484 8.45 21.13 -5.66
N HIS A 485 9.17 20.00 -5.65
CA HIS A 485 9.37 19.19 -6.84
C HIS A 485 8.06 18.59 -7.35
N ILE A 486 7.27 17.98 -6.46
CA ILE A 486 5.95 17.41 -6.79
C ILE A 486 5.05 18.47 -7.40
N LYS A 487 4.99 19.66 -6.78
CA LYS A 487 4.19 20.79 -7.25
C LYS A 487 4.71 21.36 -8.57
N GLY A 488 6.01 21.26 -8.84
CA GLY A 488 6.62 21.61 -10.12
C GLY A 488 6.22 20.67 -11.26
N VAL A 489 5.97 19.39 -10.96
CA VAL A 489 5.51 18.38 -11.95
C VAL A 489 3.99 18.46 -12.14
N LYS A 490 3.23 18.48 -11.04
CA LYS A 490 1.76 18.55 -11.02
C LYS A 490 1.31 19.47 -9.87
N GLN A 491 0.86 20.68 -10.23
CA GLN A 491 0.59 21.76 -9.27
C GLN A 491 -0.49 21.40 -8.22
N ASP A 492 -1.50 20.66 -8.63
CA ASP A 492 -2.62 20.22 -7.80
C ASP A 492 -2.36 18.88 -7.07
N ALA A 493 -1.18 18.26 -7.24
CA ALA A 493 -0.89 16.97 -6.61
C ALA A 493 -0.93 17.03 -5.08
N ILE A 494 -1.52 16.01 -4.45
CA ILE A 494 -1.70 15.92 -3.00
C ILE A 494 -0.39 15.44 -2.35
N VAL A 495 0.00 16.06 -1.25
CA VAL A 495 1.18 15.64 -0.47
C VAL A 495 0.77 15.51 0.99
N ILE A 496 0.92 14.31 1.53
CA ILE A 496 0.58 13.95 2.90
C ILE A 496 1.85 13.45 3.58
N PHE A 497 2.13 13.94 4.78
CA PHE A 497 3.27 13.48 5.56
C PHE A 497 2.82 12.77 6.83
N GLU A 498 3.31 11.55 7.05
CA GLU A 498 3.32 10.93 8.37
C GLU A 498 4.38 11.62 9.23
N HIS A 499 3.97 12.65 9.96
CA HIS A 499 4.88 13.60 10.59
C HIS A 499 4.56 13.86 12.06
N PHE A 500 4.90 12.89 12.92
CA PHE A 500 4.69 12.99 14.37
C PHE A 500 5.89 13.66 15.08
N CYS A 501 6.18 14.91 14.71
CA CYS A 501 7.29 15.72 15.24
C CYS A 501 6.79 16.98 15.96
N ASP A 502 7.71 17.86 16.34
CA ASP A 502 7.41 19.15 16.97
C ASP A 502 6.37 19.94 16.18
N THR A 503 5.37 20.47 16.87
CA THR A 503 4.25 21.21 16.26
C THR A 503 4.67 22.39 15.37
N ARG A 504 5.89 22.92 15.56
CA ARG A 504 6.46 23.95 14.69
C ARG A 504 6.78 23.41 13.30
N GLU A 505 7.34 22.20 13.19
CA GLU A 505 7.60 21.57 11.88
C GLU A 505 6.29 21.29 11.16
N GLU A 506 5.33 20.71 11.88
CA GLU A 506 3.99 20.45 11.36
C GLU A 506 3.35 21.74 10.79
N LEU A 507 3.38 22.84 11.54
CA LEU A 507 2.83 24.13 11.06
C LEU A 507 3.58 24.64 9.82
N GLU A 508 4.91 24.55 9.80
CA GLU A 508 5.72 24.98 8.65
C GLU A 508 5.44 24.17 7.38
N LEU A 509 5.20 22.86 7.50
CA LEU A 509 4.86 21.97 6.38
C LEU A 509 3.42 22.19 5.92
N ALA A 510 2.49 22.44 6.85
CA ALA A 510 1.12 22.81 6.52
C ALA A 510 1.05 24.13 5.75
N GLN A 511 1.85 25.14 6.15
CA GLN A 511 1.99 26.42 5.44
C GLN A 511 2.60 26.28 4.05
N ASP A 512 3.47 25.28 3.86
CA ASP A 512 4.03 24.89 2.56
C ASP A 512 3.02 24.15 1.67
N GLY A 513 1.87 23.80 2.24
CA GLY A 513 0.73 23.24 1.52
C GLY A 513 0.60 21.72 1.61
N ALA A 514 1.42 21.04 2.41
CA ALA A 514 1.25 19.62 2.71
C ALA A 514 0.09 19.39 3.71
N LEU A 515 -0.47 18.18 3.68
CA LEU A 515 -1.35 17.66 4.72
C LEU A 515 -0.55 16.80 5.69
N LEU A 516 -1.06 16.63 6.90
CA LEU A 516 -0.38 15.89 7.96
C LEU A 516 -1.29 14.82 8.52
N TRP A 517 -0.80 13.58 8.56
CA TRP A 517 -1.48 12.50 9.26
C TRP A 517 -1.72 12.87 10.72
N ASN A 518 -2.98 12.78 11.15
CA ASN A 518 -3.40 13.15 12.49
C ASN A 518 -4.12 11.98 13.15
N ASN A 519 -3.34 11.20 13.90
CA ASN A 519 -3.79 10.02 14.61
C ASN A 519 -4.71 10.37 15.79
N LEU A 520 -5.98 9.96 15.71
CA LEU A 520 -6.90 9.96 16.85
C LEU A 520 -7.43 8.57 17.22
N ASN A 521 -6.80 7.47 16.77
CA ASN A 521 -7.30 6.12 17.03
C ASN A 521 -7.55 5.87 18.51
N LYS A 522 -6.61 6.24 19.39
CA LYS A 522 -6.78 6.06 20.83
C LYS A 522 -8.00 6.80 21.36
N ALA A 523 -8.19 8.06 20.96
CA ALA A 523 -9.29 8.88 21.46
C ALA A 523 -10.67 8.38 20.98
N TYR A 524 -10.76 7.95 19.71
CA TYR A 524 -11.94 7.29 19.19
C TYR A 524 -12.17 5.93 19.84
N ALA A 525 -11.12 5.15 20.11
CA ALA A 525 -11.23 3.86 20.80
C ALA A 525 -11.81 4.03 22.20
N GLU A 526 -11.23 4.90 23.03
CA GLU A 526 -11.74 5.18 24.38
C GLU A 526 -13.20 5.67 24.32
N SER A 527 -13.51 6.59 23.41
CA SER A 527 -14.86 7.11 23.23
C SER A 527 -15.87 6.03 22.82
N ASN A 528 -15.49 5.19 21.87
CA ASN A 528 -16.36 4.14 21.34
C ASN A 528 -16.55 3.01 22.34
N MET A 529 -15.48 2.57 23.00
CA MET A 529 -15.55 1.58 24.07
C MET A 529 -16.31 2.08 25.32
N GLY A 530 -16.53 3.38 25.48
CA GLY A 530 -17.27 3.94 26.61
C GLY A 530 -16.41 4.29 27.82
N TRP A 531 -15.12 4.57 27.62
CA TRP A 531 -14.18 4.95 28.68
C TRP A 531 -14.06 6.47 28.76
N LYS A 532 -14.68 7.05 29.78
CA LYS A 532 -14.61 8.48 30.06
C LYS A 532 -13.29 8.82 30.78
N ASN A 533 -12.36 9.43 30.05
CA ASN A 533 -11.10 9.94 30.59
C ASN A 533 -10.53 11.06 29.69
N ALA A 534 -9.38 11.63 30.06
CA ALA A 534 -8.73 12.66 29.25
C ALA A 534 -8.33 12.17 27.84
N GLU A 535 -8.00 10.88 27.71
CA GLU A 535 -7.60 10.26 26.43
C GLU A 535 -8.78 10.11 25.46
N SER A 536 -10.03 10.13 25.95
CA SER A 536 -11.24 10.10 25.11
C SER A 536 -11.56 11.44 24.41
N SER A 537 -10.67 12.42 24.43
CA SER A 537 -10.91 13.77 23.91
C SER A 537 -10.64 13.86 22.40
N LEU A 538 -11.63 14.32 21.62
CA LEU A 538 -11.56 14.37 20.15
C LEU A 538 -11.17 15.76 19.60
N ASN A 539 -10.97 16.77 20.46
CA ASN A 539 -10.69 18.16 20.07
C ASN A 539 -9.41 18.32 19.24
N ARG A 540 -8.41 17.44 19.45
CA ARG A 540 -7.15 17.42 18.67
C ARG A 540 -7.34 17.07 17.18
N GLY A 541 -8.55 16.68 16.78
CA GLY A 541 -8.94 16.51 15.38
C GLY A 541 -9.16 17.85 14.66
N SER A 542 -9.47 18.91 15.42
CA SER A 542 -9.60 20.25 14.88
C SER A 542 -8.24 20.95 14.83
N TYR A 543 -7.91 21.52 13.67
CA TYR A 543 -6.70 22.34 13.51
C TYR A 543 -6.69 23.58 14.43
N THR A 544 -7.87 24.07 14.84
CA THR A 544 -7.99 25.20 15.78
C THR A 544 -7.48 24.87 17.18
N ASP A 545 -7.49 23.59 17.57
CA ASP A 545 -6.93 23.13 18.86
C ASP A 545 -5.40 23.33 18.90
N ARG A 546 -4.76 23.32 17.72
CA ARG A 546 -3.33 23.64 17.55
C ARG A 546 -3.07 25.13 17.33
N ASN A 547 -4.08 25.99 17.48
CA ASN A 547 -4.06 27.42 17.13
C ASN A 547 -3.71 27.68 15.66
N TRP A 548 -4.06 26.77 14.76
CA TRP A 548 -3.84 26.95 13.33
C TRP A 548 -5.05 27.61 12.67
N THR A 549 -4.82 28.21 11.52
CA THR A 549 -5.85 28.72 10.60
C THR A 549 -5.97 27.90 9.32
N ILE A 550 -5.06 26.92 9.12
CA ILE A 550 -4.98 26.08 7.93
C ILE A 550 -5.53 24.69 8.29
N PRO A 551 -6.58 24.20 7.61
CA PRO A 551 -7.17 22.89 7.87
C PRO A 551 -6.35 21.75 7.24
N ALA A 552 -5.09 21.57 7.64
CA ALA A 552 -4.16 20.62 7.03
C ALA A 552 -4.08 19.25 7.75
N LEU A 553 -4.90 19.00 8.77
CA LEU A 553 -4.88 17.75 9.53
C LEU A 553 -5.71 16.67 8.85
N MET A 554 -5.05 15.69 8.23
CA MET A 554 -5.66 14.46 7.74
C MET A 554 -6.04 13.58 8.93
N THR A 555 -7.21 13.84 9.50
CA THR A 555 -7.65 13.21 10.75
C THR A 555 -8.35 11.89 10.46
N TYR A 556 -7.98 10.86 11.20
CA TYR A 556 -8.56 9.53 11.09
C TYR A 556 -8.85 8.93 12.46
N SER A 557 -9.83 8.03 12.51
CA SER A 557 -10.16 7.22 13.69
C SER A 557 -9.54 5.82 13.64
N GLU A 558 -9.21 5.35 12.45
CA GLU A 558 -8.50 4.10 12.17
C GLU A 558 -7.52 4.33 11.02
N SER A 559 -6.33 3.75 11.14
CA SER A 559 -5.41 3.51 10.02
C SER A 559 -4.91 2.07 10.09
N HIS A 560 -4.16 1.64 9.09
CA HIS A 560 -3.51 0.33 9.08
C HIS A 560 -2.55 0.08 10.28
N ASP A 561 -2.10 1.13 10.98
CA ASP A 561 -1.15 1.02 12.10
C ASP A 561 -1.80 0.70 13.46
N GLU A 562 -3.09 0.92 13.63
CA GLU A 562 -3.73 0.71 14.93
C GLU A 562 -4.75 -0.42 14.91
N GLU A 563 -5.00 -0.97 16.09
CA GLU A 563 -6.05 -1.95 16.26
C GLU A 563 -7.44 -1.35 15.95
N ARG A 564 -8.30 -2.17 15.31
CA ARG A 564 -9.65 -1.83 14.86
C ARG A 564 -10.52 -1.38 16.04
N LEU A 565 -11.30 -0.31 15.86
CA LEU A 565 -12.21 0.20 16.89
C LEU A 565 -13.32 -0.80 17.19
N MET A 566 -13.83 -1.51 16.18
CA MET A 566 -14.87 -2.51 16.39
C MET A 566 -14.36 -3.70 17.22
N TYR A 567 -13.15 -4.19 16.92
CA TYR A 567 -12.49 -5.21 17.73
C TYR A 567 -12.31 -4.73 19.17
N LYS A 568 -11.79 -3.51 19.37
CA LYS A 568 -11.64 -2.92 20.71
C LYS A 568 -12.97 -2.83 21.48
N MET A 569 -14.05 -2.39 20.84
CA MET A 569 -15.38 -2.37 21.45
C MET A 569 -15.86 -3.77 21.84
N GLN A 570 -15.62 -4.77 21.00
CA GLN A 570 -15.99 -6.17 21.27
C GLN A 570 -15.20 -6.74 22.46
N GLN A 571 -13.90 -6.46 22.57
CA GLN A 571 -13.05 -7.03 23.62
C GLN A 571 -13.09 -6.25 24.93
N TYR A 572 -13.13 -4.92 24.86
CA TYR A 572 -12.85 -4.02 25.97
C TYR A 572 -13.93 -2.95 26.20
N GLY A 573 -15.03 -2.99 25.45
CA GLY A 573 -16.15 -2.07 25.65
C GLY A 573 -16.80 -2.20 27.04
N ASN A 574 -17.31 -1.09 27.56
CA ASN A 574 -18.11 -1.04 28.78
C ASN A 574 -19.59 -1.41 28.51
N TRP A 575 -20.38 -1.56 29.56
CA TRP A 575 -21.81 -1.89 29.49
C TRP A 575 -22.09 -3.20 28.73
N THR A 576 -23.12 -3.24 27.90
CA THR A 576 -23.46 -4.39 27.05
C THR A 576 -22.67 -4.43 25.73
N MET A 577 -21.80 -3.46 25.47
CA MET A 577 -21.07 -3.26 24.20
C MET A 577 -20.27 -4.49 23.75
N LYS A 578 -19.73 -5.29 24.69
CA LYS A 578 -18.98 -6.52 24.34
C LYS A 578 -19.87 -7.60 23.73
N ALA A 579 -21.12 -7.68 24.15
CA ALA A 579 -22.06 -8.71 23.71
C ALA A 579 -22.99 -8.22 22.59
N ASP A 580 -23.30 -6.93 22.55
CA ASP A 580 -24.30 -6.34 21.66
C ASP A 580 -23.67 -5.74 20.40
N LYS A 581 -23.79 -6.46 19.27
CA LYS A 581 -23.29 -6.01 17.96
C LYS A 581 -24.01 -4.74 17.48
N ALA A 582 -25.33 -4.68 17.64
CA ALA A 582 -26.13 -3.55 17.16
C ALA A 582 -25.75 -2.27 17.90
N LEU A 583 -25.54 -2.35 19.21
CA LEU A 583 -25.03 -1.25 20.02
C LEU A 583 -23.65 -0.77 19.55
N ARG A 584 -22.76 -1.69 19.17
CA ARG A 584 -21.44 -1.31 18.62
C ARG A 584 -21.55 -0.60 17.27
N MET A 585 -22.44 -1.04 16.37
CA MET A 585 -22.69 -0.34 15.10
C MET A 585 -23.24 1.07 15.35
N GLN A 586 -24.22 1.19 16.25
CA GLN A 586 -24.76 2.49 16.65
C GLN A 586 -23.67 3.41 17.23
N ARG A 587 -22.77 2.85 18.04
CA ARG A 587 -21.65 3.60 18.61
C ARG A 587 -20.62 4.01 17.56
N ALA A 588 -20.30 3.13 16.61
CA ALA A 588 -19.41 3.44 15.50
C ALA A 588 -19.99 4.57 14.63
N ALA A 589 -21.30 4.56 14.38
CA ALA A 589 -22.01 5.63 13.66
C ALA A 589 -21.90 6.99 14.39
N LEU A 590 -22.07 6.99 15.71
CA LEU A 590 -21.83 8.19 16.53
C LEU A 590 -20.38 8.67 16.44
N GLY A 591 -19.38 7.77 16.49
CA GLY A 591 -17.98 8.13 16.28
C GLY A 591 -17.73 8.75 14.90
N ALA A 592 -18.29 8.16 13.86
CA ALA A 592 -18.20 8.65 12.48
C ALA A 592 -18.81 10.05 12.32
N ALA A 593 -19.94 10.34 12.99
CA ALA A 593 -20.52 11.68 12.99
C ALA A 593 -19.55 12.74 13.50
N PHE A 594 -18.82 12.47 14.60
CA PHE A 594 -17.80 13.40 15.11
C PHE A 594 -16.58 13.49 14.20
N LEU A 595 -16.19 12.41 13.52
CA LEU A 595 -15.11 12.43 12.53
C LEU A 595 -15.48 13.33 11.35
N PHE A 596 -16.58 13.04 10.67
CA PHE A 596 -16.95 13.73 9.42
C PHE A 596 -17.46 15.16 9.64
N CYS A 597 -18.02 15.46 10.82
CA CYS A 597 -18.39 16.84 11.17
C CYS A 597 -17.21 17.69 11.67
N THR A 598 -16.00 17.13 11.84
CA THR A 598 -14.82 17.93 12.16
C THR A 598 -14.25 18.56 10.86
N PRO A 599 -13.98 19.88 10.81
CA PRO A 599 -13.39 20.54 9.63
C PRO A 599 -12.03 19.97 9.17
N GLY A 600 -11.65 20.23 7.92
CA GLY A 600 -10.42 19.73 7.28
C GLY A 600 -10.49 18.28 6.79
N PRO A 601 -9.48 17.77 6.09
CA PRO A 601 -9.57 16.48 5.39
C PRO A 601 -9.68 15.29 6.35
N LYS A 602 -10.14 14.16 5.82
CA LYS A 602 -10.44 12.93 6.57
C LYS A 602 -9.91 11.70 5.85
N MET A 603 -9.60 10.67 6.62
CA MET A 603 -9.25 9.36 6.10
C MET A 603 -9.98 8.28 6.91
N ILE A 604 -10.38 7.23 6.21
CA ILE A 604 -10.88 5.97 6.78
C ILE A 604 -10.07 4.81 6.21
N TRP A 605 -9.93 3.74 6.99
CA TRP A 605 -9.28 2.51 6.56
C TRP A 605 -10.29 1.46 6.15
N GLN A 606 -9.96 0.65 5.14
CA GLN A 606 -10.88 -0.29 4.51
C GLN A 606 -11.67 -1.13 5.51
N PHE A 607 -12.96 -1.31 5.22
CA PHE A 607 -13.96 -2.01 6.02
C PHE A 607 -14.32 -1.38 7.38
N GLY A 608 -13.72 -0.26 7.78
CA GLY A 608 -14.12 0.47 8.99
C GLY A 608 -15.58 0.95 8.92
N GLU A 609 -16.04 1.31 7.73
CA GLU A 609 -17.40 1.77 7.40
C GLU A 609 -18.47 0.67 7.52
N ILE A 610 -18.07 -0.60 7.55
CA ILE A 610 -18.95 -1.76 7.83
C ILE A 610 -18.58 -2.45 9.15
N GLY A 611 -17.75 -1.81 9.96
CA GLY A 611 -17.43 -2.25 11.32
C GLY A 611 -16.54 -3.47 11.39
N TYR A 612 -15.49 -3.55 10.57
CA TYR A 612 -14.56 -4.69 10.60
C TYR A 612 -13.99 -4.96 11.99
N ASP A 613 -14.23 -6.16 12.51
CA ASP A 613 -14.00 -6.53 13.92
C ASP A 613 -12.95 -7.62 14.10
N ILE A 614 -12.15 -7.88 13.07
CA ILE A 614 -11.00 -8.77 13.16
C ILE A 614 -9.78 -7.99 13.63
N SER A 615 -9.06 -8.55 14.61
CA SER A 615 -7.85 -7.94 15.17
C SER A 615 -6.79 -7.71 14.11
N ILE A 616 -6.07 -6.59 14.22
CA ILE A 616 -4.84 -6.33 13.48
C ILE A 616 -3.76 -7.40 13.73
N ASP A 617 -3.81 -8.11 14.86
CA ASP A 617 -2.86 -9.19 15.18
C ASP A 617 -3.34 -10.57 14.71
N GLN A 618 -4.52 -10.66 14.06
CA GLN A 618 -4.95 -11.90 13.41
C GLN A 618 -3.92 -12.32 12.35
N ASN A 619 -3.44 -13.56 12.46
CA ASN A 619 -2.35 -14.11 11.64
C ASN A 619 -1.01 -13.34 11.78
N GLY A 620 -0.82 -12.64 12.90
CA GLY A 620 0.30 -11.71 13.09
C GLY A 620 0.00 -10.33 12.52
N ARG A 621 0.72 -9.32 13.01
CA ARG A 621 0.43 -7.91 12.71
C ARG A 621 0.33 -7.61 11.22
N THR A 622 1.36 -7.93 10.45
CA THR A 622 1.41 -7.72 9.00
C THR A 622 0.85 -8.89 8.18
N GLY A 623 0.38 -9.95 8.84
CA GLY A 623 -0.19 -11.13 8.18
C GLY A 623 -1.52 -10.83 7.50
N LYS A 624 -1.90 -11.66 6.51
CA LYS A 624 -3.17 -11.54 5.77
C LYS A 624 -4.37 -11.55 6.71
N LYS A 625 -5.26 -10.59 6.52
CA LYS A 625 -6.55 -10.50 7.20
C LYS A 625 -7.66 -11.12 6.33
N PRO A 626 -8.69 -11.75 6.94
CA PRO A 626 -9.77 -12.36 6.19
C PRO A 626 -10.59 -11.30 5.44
N VAL A 627 -10.95 -11.57 4.19
CA VAL A 627 -11.81 -10.69 3.40
C VAL A 627 -13.26 -10.99 3.77
N LEU A 628 -14.00 -9.98 4.24
CA LEU A 628 -15.36 -10.17 4.80
C LEU A 628 -16.39 -9.29 4.08
N TRP A 629 -16.53 -9.46 2.76
CA TRP A 629 -17.51 -8.70 1.97
C TRP A 629 -18.97 -9.00 2.34
N GLU A 630 -19.24 -10.19 2.87
CA GLU A 630 -20.56 -10.58 3.37
C GLU A 630 -21.04 -9.68 4.52
N TYR A 631 -20.14 -8.93 5.18
CA TYR A 631 -20.51 -7.93 6.17
C TYR A 631 -21.39 -6.83 5.59
N TYR A 632 -21.27 -6.54 4.30
CA TYR A 632 -22.12 -5.56 3.63
C TYR A 632 -23.59 -6.00 3.54
N ASP A 633 -23.85 -7.31 3.55
CA ASP A 633 -25.21 -7.86 3.47
C ASP A 633 -25.88 -7.96 4.85
N GLU A 634 -25.14 -7.74 5.94
CA GLU A 634 -25.70 -7.68 7.30
C GLU A 634 -26.43 -6.35 7.53
N PRO A 635 -27.72 -6.36 7.91
CA PRO A 635 -28.51 -5.12 8.04
C PRO A 635 -27.90 -4.05 8.95
N GLU A 636 -27.36 -4.43 10.11
CA GLU A 636 -26.81 -3.43 11.06
C GLU A 636 -25.50 -2.81 10.57
N ARG A 637 -24.70 -3.56 9.80
CA ARG A 637 -23.44 -3.07 9.21
C ARG A 637 -23.71 -2.27 7.96
N LYS A 638 -24.70 -2.67 7.17
CA LYS A 638 -25.20 -1.90 6.04
C LYS A 638 -25.73 -0.53 6.48
N GLU A 639 -26.41 -0.46 7.62
CA GLU A 639 -26.85 0.81 8.19
C GLU A 639 -25.69 1.70 8.66
N LEU A 640 -24.61 1.10 9.19
CA LEU A 640 -23.37 1.83 9.48
C LEU A 640 -22.78 2.44 8.20
N TYR A 641 -22.66 1.65 7.12
CA TYR A 641 -22.21 2.14 5.81
C TYR A 641 -23.08 3.28 5.30
N ASN A 642 -24.41 3.14 5.37
CA ASN A 642 -25.35 4.18 4.94
C ASN A 642 -25.16 5.46 5.76
N THR A 643 -24.87 5.33 7.06
CA THR A 643 -24.57 6.48 7.92
C THR A 643 -23.27 7.17 7.51
N TYR A 644 -22.20 6.42 7.24
CA TYR A 644 -20.94 6.98 6.73
C TYR A 644 -21.18 7.73 5.41
N SER A 645 -21.86 7.09 4.46
CA SER A 645 -22.20 7.68 3.16
C SER A 645 -22.98 8.97 3.30
N ALA A 646 -24.07 9.00 4.08
CA ALA A 646 -24.85 10.22 4.28
C ALA A 646 -24.07 11.35 4.96
N LEU A 647 -23.15 11.04 5.89
CA LEU A 647 -22.29 12.03 6.54
C LEU A 647 -21.22 12.58 5.58
N ILE A 648 -20.65 11.74 4.73
CA ILE A 648 -19.67 12.14 3.72
C ILE A 648 -20.37 12.98 2.63
N ASP A 649 -21.53 12.56 2.14
CA ASP A 649 -22.31 13.32 1.16
C ASP A 649 -22.72 14.68 1.70
N PHE A 650 -23.25 14.73 2.93
CA PHE A 650 -23.55 15.99 3.61
C PHE A 650 -22.30 16.88 3.64
N ARG A 651 -21.13 16.33 3.96
CA ARG A 651 -19.89 17.08 3.96
C ARG A 651 -19.54 17.66 2.58
N MET A 652 -19.65 16.86 1.52
CA MET A 652 -19.34 17.27 0.15
C MET A 652 -20.30 18.33 -0.38
N GLU A 653 -21.57 18.31 0.04
CA GLU A 653 -22.59 19.31 -0.31
C GLU A 653 -22.46 20.62 0.48
N ASN A 654 -21.59 20.65 1.50
CA ASN A 654 -21.44 21.72 2.48
C ASN A 654 -19.98 22.19 2.65
N PRO A 655 -19.22 22.49 1.57
CA PRO A 655 -17.80 22.80 1.68
C PRO A 655 -17.51 24.05 2.54
N ASP A 656 -18.45 25.00 2.63
CA ASP A 656 -18.29 26.20 3.45
C ASP A 656 -18.16 25.91 4.96
N LEU A 657 -18.84 24.87 5.46
CA LEU A 657 -18.77 24.43 6.85
C LEU A 657 -17.45 23.73 7.18
N PHE A 658 -16.88 23.00 6.21
CA PHE A 658 -15.81 22.04 6.50
C PHE A 658 -14.42 22.49 6.03
N ILE A 659 -14.34 23.41 5.06
CA ILE A 659 -13.09 23.98 4.58
C ILE A 659 -12.79 25.30 5.30
N SER A 660 -13.78 26.20 5.36
CA SER A 660 -13.58 27.58 5.82
C SER A 660 -14.74 28.10 6.67
N PRO A 661 -15.12 27.39 7.76
CA PRO A 661 -16.13 27.89 8.68
C PRO A 661 -15.69 29.22 9.30
N THR A 662 -16.63 30.14 9.45
CA THR A 662 -16.42 31.42 10.12
C THR A 662 -16.21 31.28 11.62
N LYS A 663 -16.74 30.20 12.22
CA LYS A 663 -16.52 29.85 13.62
C LYS A 663 -16.63 28.35 13.84
N ILE A 664 -15.74 27.81 14.67
CA ILE A 664 -15.71 26.41 15.08
C ILE A 664 -15.82 26.38 16.61
N THR A 665 -16.75 25.59 17.14
CA THR A 665 -16.84 25.30 18.58
C THR A 665 -16.82 23.80 18.82
N MET A 666 -15.77 23.32 19.49
CA MET A 666 -15.58 21.91 19.84
C MET A 666 -15.92 21.68 21.30
N GLN A 667 -16.94 20.88 21.58
CA GLN A 667 -17.31 20.37 22.91
C GLN A 667 -17.11 18.85 22.88
N THR A 668 -15.86 18.42 22.79
CA THR A 668 -15.50 17.04 22.44
C THR A 668 -14.46 16.42 23.37
N THR A 669 -14.25 17.01 24.55
CA THR A 669 -13.28 16.52 25.53
C THR A 669 -13.86 15.41 26.41
N GLY A 670 -13.02 14.74 27.19
CA GLY A 670 -13.45 13.80 28.24
C GLY A 670 -14.36 14.44 29.30
N ASN A 671 -14.25 15.75 29.53
CA ASN A 671 -15.07 16.48 30.51
C ASN A 671 -16.50 16.71 30.02
N ASP A 672 -16.71 16.69 28.71
CA ASP A 672 -18.02 16.95 28.08
C ASP A 672 -18.93 15.71 28.08
N TRP A 673 -18.43 14.56 28.53
CA TRP A 673 -19.10 13.26 28.40
C TRP A 673 -20.53 13.21 28.98
N ASP A 674 -20.71 13.62 30.24
CA ASP A 674 -22.00 13.48 30.94
C ASP A 674 -23.02 14.55 30.56
N ASN A 675 -22.55 15.69 30.05
CA ASN A 675 -23.38 16.82 29.62
C ASN A 675 -23.66 16.79 28.11
N GLY A 676 -23.18 15.75 27.43
CA GLY A 676 -23.23 15.58 25.99
C GLY A 676 -22.09 16.27 25.27
N ARG A 677 -21.68 15.67 24.15
CA ARG A 677 -20.66 16.22 23.27
C ARG A 677 -21.31 16.94 22.09
N ALA A 678 -20.63 17.93 21.54
CA ALA A 678 -21.14 18.67 20.41
C ALA A 678 -20.03 19.24 19.50
N ILE A 679 -20.35 19.40 18.22
CA ILE A 679 -19.60 20.21 17.26
C ILE A 679 -20.56 21.26 16.70
N ARG A 680 -20.15 22.52 16.71
CA ARG A 680 -20.95 23.62 16.15
C ARG A 680 -20.10 24.40 15.16
N LEU A 681 -20.59 24.51 13.93
CA LEU A 681 -19.91 25.19 12.84
C LEU A 681 -20.80 26.30 12.33
N GLU A 682 -20.24 27.51 12.24
CA GLU A 682 -20.93 28.64 11.61
C GLU A 682 -20.27 28.90 10.26
N GLY A 683 -21.00 28.66 9.17
CA GLY A 683 -20.57 28.91 7.81
C GLY A 683 -21.04 30.27 7.31
N LYS A 684 -20.70 30.57 6.05
CA LYS A 684 -21.19 31.80 5.41
C LYS A 684 -22.67 31.68 5.08
N ASP A 685 -23.05 30.53 4.52
CA ASP A 685 -24.41 30.29 4.03
C ASP A 685 -25.18 29.34 4.95
N ARG A 686 -24.50 28.46 5.67
CA ARG A 686 -25.13 27.46 6.54
C ARG A 686 -24.56 27.48 7.95
N ASP A 687 -25.34 27.02 8.92
CA ASP A 687 -24.84 26.63 10.25
C ASP A 687 -25.12 25.16 10.50
N LEU A 688 -24.29 24.54 11.34
CA LEU A 688 -24.39 23.14 11.75
C LEU A 688 -24.27 22.99 13.26
N VAL A 689 -25.11 22.12 13.82
CA VAL A 689 -25.05 21.67 15.21
C VAL A 689 -25.11 20.14 15.24
N LEU A 690 -24.00 19.49 15.58
CA LEU A 690 -23.95 18.07 15.92
C LEU A 690 -24.02 17.92 17.44
N LEU A 691 -24.95 17.10 17.94
CA LEU A 691 -25.03 16.70 19.35
C LEU A 691 -24.89 15.19 19.48
N GLY A 692 -24.15 14.70 20.46
CA GLY A 692 -23.91 13.27 20.67
C GLY A 692 -23.93 12.84 22.14
N ASN A 693 -24.50 11.66 22.38
CA ASN A 693 -24.58 11.02 23.69
C ASN A 693 -23.70 9.75 23.73
N PHE A 694 -22.54 9.87 24.40
CA PHE A 694 -21.64 8.75 24.63
C PHE A 694 -21.94 7.94 25.90
N THR A 695 -23.06 8.17 26.57
CA THR A 695 -23.44 7.49 27.82
C THR A 695 -24.45 6.36 27.58
N GLU A 696 -24.65 5.51 28.60
CA GLU A 696 -25.66 4.43 28.63
C GLU A 696 -27.07 4.92 29.02
N LYS A 697 -27.22 6.21 29.33
CA LYS A 697 -28.49 6.80 29.78
C LYS A 697 -28.88 7.96 28.88
N GLU A 698 -30.15 8.34 28.95
CA GLU A 698 -30.62 9.56 28.33
C GLU A 698 -29.95 10.78 28.98
N ILE A 699 -29.60 11.77 28.17
CA ILE A 699 -29.02 13.04 28.62
C ILE A 699 -29.70 14.22 27.93
N GLU A 700 -29.53 15.41 28.51
CA GLU A 700 -29.96 16.67 27.92
C GLU A 700 -28.75 17.54 27.57
N VAL A 701 -28.62 17.91 26.30
CA VAL A 701 -27.46 18.65 25.76
C VAL A 701 -27.89 20.05 25.35
N ALA A 702 -27.13 21.07 25.73
CA ALA A 702 -27.37 22.42 25.24
C ALA A 702 -27.06 22.48 23.73
N PRO A 703 -28.03 22.82 22.85
CA PRO A 703 -27.83 22.72 21.41
C PRO A 703 -26.91 23.81 20.90
N GLY A 704 -27.04 25.04 21.39
CA GLY A 704 -26.28 26.19 20.90
C GLY A 704 -26.68 26.61 19.49
N PHE A 705 -27.97 26.55 19.16
CA PHE A 705 -28.49 27.05 17.88
C PHE A 705 -28.17 28.54 17.72
N THR A 706 -27.72 28.92 16.53
CA THR A 706 -27.27 30.28 16.21
C THR A 706 -28.42 31.23 15.91
N GLN A 707 -29.56 30.68 15.46
CA GLN A 707 -30.76 31.43 15.06
C GLN A 707 -32.04 30.62 15.22
N SER A 708 -33.17 31.32 15.30
CA SER A 708 -34.50 30.72 15.12
C SER A 708 -34.72 30.31 13.66
N GLY A 709 -35.62 29.37 13.42
CA GLY A 709 -35.98 28.86 12.10
C GLY A 709 -36.19 27.34 12.08
N ASN A 710 -36.47 26.82 10.89
CA ASN A 710 -36.57 25.38 10.65
C ASN A 710 -35.16 24.84 10.39
N TRP A 711 -34.64 24.05 11.33
CA TRP A 711 -33.36 23.37 11.16
C TRP A 711 -33.61 21.98 10.56
N ASP A 712 -33.01 21.69 9.42
CA ASP A 712 -33.00 20.35 8.84
C ASP A 712 -32.31 19.39 9.80
N VAL A 713 -32.82 18.16 9.89
CA VAL A 713 -32.27 17.11 10.76
C VAL A 713 -31.86 15.94 9.87
N LEU A 714 -30.56 15.60 9.89
CA LEU A 714 -30.08 14.45 9.11
C LEU A 714 -30.83 13.17 9.53
N PHE A 715 -31.23 12.37 8.55
CA PHE A 715 -32.08 11.17 8.69
C PHE A 715 -33.54 11.43 9.11
N SER A 716 -34.02 12.68 9.04
CA SER A 716 -35.42 13.03 9.30
C SER A 716 -36.00 13.89 8.18
N GLU A 717 -37.22 13.57 7.75
CA GLU A 717 -37.97 14.38 6.79
C GLU A 717 -38.65 15.59 7.44
N THR A 718 -38.68 15.63 8.78
CA THR A 718 -39.30 16.72 9.55
C THR A 718 -38.20 17.61 10.13
N PRO A 719 -38.22 18.92 9.86
CA PRO A 719 -37.26 19.86 10.44
C PRO A 719 -37.55 20.07 11.94
N TYR A 720 -36.51 20.47 12.66
CA TYR A 720 -36.60 20.88 14.05
C TYR A 720 -36.84 22.40 14.15
N VAL A 721 -37.99 22.79 14.67
CA VAL A 721 -38.39 24.19 14.78
C VAL A 721 -37.72 24.84 15.99
N VAL A 722 -36.84 25.80 15.73
CA VAL A 722 -36.18 26.61 16.76
C VAL A 722 -36.83 27.99 16.81
N THR A 723 -37.26 28.41 18.00
CA THR A 723 -37.78 29.75 18.28
C THR A 723 -36.85 30.46 19.26
N GLU A 724 -37.01 31.77 19.46
CA GLU A 724 -36.18 32.50 20.43
C GLU A 724 -36.33 31.95 21.85
N GLU A 725 -37.47 31.35 22.19
CA GLU A 725 -37.69 30.68 23.46
C GLU A 725 -37.01 29.29 23.53
N THR A 726 -36.98 28.54 22.43
CA THR A 726 -36.44 27.16 22.41
C THR A 726 -34.97 27.08 22.00
N LYS A 727 -34.40 28.13 21.41
CA LYS A 727 -33.01 28.21 20.92
C LYS A 727 -31.95 27.79 21.94
N ASN A 728 -32.19 28.09 23.22
CA ASN A 728 -31.30 27.74 24.33
C ASN A 728 -31.81 26.58 25.20
N LYS A 729 -32.99 26.00 24.90
CA LYS A 729 -33.51 24.85 25.63
C LYS A 729 -32.69 23.62 25.26
N LYS A 730 -32.36 22.79 26.26
CA LYS A 730 -31.60 21.57 26.03
C LYS A 730 -32.38 20.58 25.18
N VAL A 731 -31.67 19.79 24.39
CA VAL A 731 -32.20 18.72 23.54
C VAL A 731 -31.93 17.39 24.21
N THR A 732 -32.97 16.59 24.38
CA THR A 732 -32.88 15.22 24.91
C THR A 732 -32.30 14.28 23.86
N LEU A 733 -31.28 13.51 24.24
CA LEU A 733 -30.65 12.50 23.39
C LEU A 733 -30.72 11.11 24.05
N PRO A 734 -31.26 10.10 23.35
CA PRO A 734 -31.17 8.71 23.78
C PRO A 734 -29.72 8.26 23.98
N PRO A 735 -29.47 7.20 24.78
CA PRO A 735 -28.16 6.56 24.89
C PRO A 735 -27.56 6.26 23.51
N HIS A 736 -26.24 6.39 23.39
CA HIS A 736 -25.49 6.00 22.18
C HIS A 736 -25.91 6.64 20.85
N SER A 737 -26.62 7.77 20.89
CA SER A 737 -27.17 8.42 19.70
C SER A 737 -26.51 9.76 19.38
N PHE A 738 -26.72 10.24 18.16
CA PHE A 738 -26.45 11.62 17.76
C PHE A 738 -27.64 12.24 17.04
N ARG A 739 -27.63 13.57 16.96
CA ARG A 739 -28.48 14.34 16.05
C ARG A 739 -27.66 15.42 15.38
N LEU A 740 -27.79 15.52 14.06
CA LEU A 740 -27.17 16.55 13.26
C LEU A 740 -28.24 17.51 12.75
N TYR A 741 -28.09 18.78 13.09
CA TYR A 741 -28.96 19.86 12.65
C TYR A 741 -28.20 20.78 11.70
N SER A 742 -28.86 21.26 10.65
CA SER A 742 -28.32 22.32 9.79
C SER A 742 -29.40 23.33 9.41
N ILE A 743 -29.01 24.58 9.13
CA ILE A 743 -29.95 25.60 8.63
C ILE A 743 -29.26 26.48 7.58
N ASP A 744 -29.96 26.72 6.47
CA ASP A 744 -29.57 27.73 5.48
C ASP A 744 -29.95 29.13 5.98
N LYS A 745 -28.96 30.02 6.08
CA LYS A 745 -29.12 31.41 6.51
C LYS A 745 -29.89 32.26 5.51
N LYS A 746 -29.99 31.84 4.25
CA LYS A 746 -30.74 32.55 3.20
C LYS A 746 -32.23 32.29 3.29
N THR A 747 -32.65 31.15 3.84
CA THR A 747 -34.07 30.78 4.00
C THR A 747 -34.59 30.96 5.44
N SER A 748 -33.70 31.28 6.39
CA SER A 748 -34.02 31.43 7.83
C SER A 748 -34.92 32.62 8.20
N GLY A 749 -35.22 33.52 7.27
CA GLY A 749 -36.08 34.70 7.48
C GLY A 749 -37.58 34.42 7.49
N THR A 750 -38.01 33.23 7.07
CA THR A 750 -39.42 32.84 7.06
C THR A 750 -39.74 32.04 8.32
N ILE A 751 -39.98 32.73 9.45
CA ILE A 751 -40.91 32.20 10.47
C ILE A 751 -42.34 32.44 9.96
N GLY A 752 -42.58 32.02 8.72
CA GLY A 752 -43.91 31.83 8.20
C GLY A 752 -44.25 30.40 8.57
N ILE A 753 -45.26 30.23 9.41
CA ILE A 753 -46.16 29.12 9.18
C ILE A 753 -46.63 29.36 7.74
N ASP A 754 -46.02 28.69 6.77
CA ASP A 754 -46.78 28.40 5.54
C ASP A 754 -47.96 27.60 6.08
N ALA A 755 -49.08 28.30 6.26
CA ALA A 755 -50.34 27.65 6.48
C ALA A 755 -50.59 26.87 5.19
N GLY A 756 -50.28 25.58 5.28
CA GLY A 756 -50.59 24.50 4.37
C GLY A 756 -50.87 24.89 2.91
N GLU A 757 -49.92 24.58 2.05
CA GLU A 757 -50.30 23.55 1.10
C GLU A 757 -49.90 22.23 1.74
N GLU A 758 -50.87 21.56 2.38
CA GLU A 758 -50.70 20.21 2.88
C GLU A 758 -50.08 19.37 1.74
N LYS A 759 -48.96 18.70 2.03
CA LYS A 759 -48.59 17.55 1.19
C LYS A 759 -49.84 16.67 1.14
N PRO A 760 -50.28 16.18 -0.03
CA PRO A 760 -51.45 15.32 -0.09
C PRO A 760 -51.23 14.16 0.89
N ASP A 761 -52.07 14.07 1.91
CA ASP A 761 -52.08 12.93 2.82
C ASP A 761 -52.24 11.66 1.98
N TRP A 762 -51.69 10.56 2.46
CA TRP A 762 -51.86 9.27 1.80
C TRP A 762 -52.04 8.17 2.81
N GLN A 763 -52.71 7.12 2.36
CA GLN A 763 -53.03 5.94 3.16
C GLN A 763 -52.64 4.70 2.36
N TYR A 764 -52.14 3.71 3.07
CA TYR A 764 -51.91 2.38 2.53
C TYR A 764 -52.70 1.38 3.36
N ASP A 765 -53.58 0.63 2.71
CA ASP A 765 -54.29 -0.48 3.34
C ASP A 765 -53.48 -1.78 3.14
N PRO A 766 -52.85 -2.33 4.19
CA PRO A 766 -52.01 -3.52 4.07
C PRO A 766 -52.82 -4.81 3.79
N ILE A 767 -54.16 -4.79 3.93
CA ILE A 767 -55.01 -5.95 3.66
C ILE A 767 -55.36 -6.03 2.17
N THR A 768 -55.63 -4.89 1.55
CA THR A 768 -55.98 -4.79 0.12
C THR A 768 -54.77 -4.42 -0.77
N GLU A 769 -53.64 -4.07 -0.15
CA GLU A 769 -52.42 -3.55 -0.78
C GLU A 769 -52.69 -2.33 -1.68
N GLU A 770 -53.66 -1.51 -1.29
CA GLU A 770 -54.05 -0.31 -2.01
C GLU A 770 -53.42 0.93 -1.40
N PHE A 771 -52.73 1.71 -2.23
CA PHE A 771 -52.29 3.06 -1.92
C PHE A 771 -53.37 4.06 -2.35
N SER A 772 -53.74 5.01 -1.49
CA SER A 772 -54.73 6.04 -1.83
C SER A 772 -54.39 7.41 -1.24
N VAL A 773 -54.82 8.45 -1.93
CA VAL A 773 -54.77 9.86 -1.53
C VAL A 773 -56.22 10.29 -1.21
N PRO A 774 -56.51 10.80 0.00
CA PRO A 774 -57.86 11.23 0.37
C PRO A 774 -58.45 12.25 -0.62
N SER A 775 -59.77 12.17 -0.82
CA SER A 775 -60.52 12.88 -1.88
C SER A 775 -60.54 14.42 -1.79
N THR A 776 -59.86 15.01 -0.81
CA THR A 776 -59.68 16.46 -0.67
C THR A 776 -58.66 17.03 -1.66
N HIS A 777 -57.88 16.18 -2.35
CA HIS A 777 -56.89 16.57 -3.35
C HIS A 777 -57.23 16.00 -4.74
N THR A 778 -56.97 16.78 -5.81
CA THR A 778 -57.09 16.30 -7.20
C THR A 778 -55.74 15.76 -7.65
N VAL A 779 -55.58 14.44 -7.77
CA VAL A 779 -54.29 13.83 -8.18
C VAL A 779 -54.20 13.74 -9.70
N ASP A 780 -53.18 14.38 -10.26
CA ASP A 780 -52.87 14.35 -11.68
C ASP A 780 -52.19 13.03 -12.07
N GLU A 781 -51.15 12.63 -11.32
CA GLU A 781 -50.38 11.40 -11.54
C GLU A 781 -49.83 10.83 -10.22
N ILE A 782 -49.67 9.51 -10.14
CA ILE A 782 -48.93 8.78 -9.09
C ILE A 782 -47.86 7.95 -9.80
N HIS A 783 -46.60 8.09 -9.41
CA HIS A 783 -45.48 7.28 -9.90
C HIS A 783 -44.85 6.50 -8.74
N LEU A 784 -44.38 5.30 -9.02
CA LEU A 784 -43.63 4.46 -8.07
C LEU A 784 -42.27 4.16 -8.66
N TYR A 785 -41.21 4.37 -7.88
CA TYR A 785 -39.82 4.11 -8.26
C TYR A 785 -39.15 3.20 -7.24
N THR A 786 -38.15 2.44 -7.66
CA THR A 786 -37.22 1.78 -6.73
C THR A 786 -36.32 2.82 -6.05
N VAL A 787 -35.67 2.47 -4.93
CA VAL A 787 -34.64 3.33 -4.30
C VAL A 787 -33.44 3.64 -5.22
N SER A 788 -33.20 2.81 -6.24
CA SER A 788 -32.22 3.06 -7.30
C SER A 788 -32.70 4.03 -8.38
N GLY A 789 -33.93 4.54 -8.27
CA GLY A 789 -34.50 5.55 -9.18
C GLY A 789 -35.20 5.00 -10.42
N ALA A 790 -35.41 3.69 -10.55
CA ALA A 790 -36.10 3.11 -11.69
C ALA A 790 -37.62 3.19 -11.52
N LYS A 791 -38.35 3.78 -12.49
CA LYS A 791 -39.82 3.88 -12.45
C LYS A 791 -40.46 2.51 -12.70
N VAL A 792 -41.20 2.01 -11.71
CA VAL A 792 -41.86 0.70 -11.74
C VAL A 792 -43.39 0.77 -11.79
N GLY A 793 -43.99 1.94 -11.49
CA GLY A 793 -45.44 2.16 -11.58
C GLY A 793 -45.81 3.57 -11.99
N GLU A 794 -46.93 3.73 -12.70
CA GLU A 794 -47.51 5.02 -13.09
C GLU A 794 -49.03 4.91 -13.25
N TRP A 795 -49.76 5.82 -12.60
CA TRP A 795 -51.21 5.93 -12.65
C TRP A 795 -51.61 7.39 -12.85
N LYS A 796 -52.58 7.66 -13.72
CA LYS A 796 -52.99 9.03 -14.08
C LYS A 796 -54.44 9.27 -13.73
N GLN A 797 -54.75 10.49 -13.28
CA GLN A 797 -56.10 10.95 -12.96
C GLN A 797 -56.85 10.01 -12.01
N THR A 798 -56.13 9.46 -11.04
CA THR A 798 -56.69 8.58 -10.01
C THR A 798 -56.10 8.95 -8.65
N ASN A 799 -56.94 8.83 -7.63
CA ASN A 799 -56.56 9.04 -6.25
C ASN A 799 -56.16 7.72 -5.54
N SER A 800 -56.17 6.57 -6.23
CA SER A 800 -55.65 5.32 -5.67
C SER A 800 -55.01 4.40 -6.72
N CYS A 801 -54.11 3.52 -6.26
CA CYS A 801 -53.49 2.46 -7.04
C CYS A 801 -53.22 1.19 -6.22
N LEU A 802 -53.42 0.03 -6.86
CA LEU A 802 -53.10 -1.28 -6.28
C LEU A 802 -51.61 -1.57 -6.43
N LEU A 803 -50.96 -1.89 -5.31
CA LEU A 803 -49.53 -2.19 -5.26
C LEU A 803 -49.23 -3.69 -5.12
N GLN A 804 -50.26 -4.54 -5.10
CA GLN A 804 -50.14 -6.00 -5.02
C GLN A 804 -49.09 -6.65 -5.95
N PRO A 805 -48.87 -6.19 -7.19
CA PRO A 805 -47.86 -6.78 -8.09
C PRO A 805 -46.40 -6.51 -7.69
N PHE A 806 -46.14 -5.57 -6.78
CA PHE A 806 -44.78 -5.16 -6.40
C PHE A 806 -44.32 -5.90 -5.13
N ALA A 807 -43.02 -6.19 -5.03
CA ALA A 807 -42.45 -6.91 -3.88
C ALA A 807 -42.49 -6.06 -2.59
N SER A 808 -42.37 -6.69 -1.43
CA SER A 808 -42.16 -5.97 -0.16
C SER A 808 -40.74 -5.38 -0.16
N ASP A 809 -40.64 -4.06 -0.29
CA ASP A 809 -39.39 -3.32 -0.43
C ASP A 809 -39.63 -1.82 -0.13
N ILE A 810 -38.56 -1.04 -0.11
CA ILE A 810 -38.60 0.42 -0.06
C ILE A 810 -38.73 0.96 -1.50
N TYR A 811 -39.75 1.77 -1.69
CA TYR A 811 -40.00 2.50 -2.92
C TYR A 811 -39.98 4.00 -2.68
N ILE A 812 -39.78 4.75 -3.76
CA ILE A 812 -39.99 6.18 -3.82
C ILE A 812 -41.30 6.41 -4.58
N LEU A 813 -42.30 6.94 -3.90
CA LEU A 813 -43.58 7.29 -4.48
C LEU A 813 -43.61 8.78 -4.81
N GLN A 814 -44.00 9.15 -6.02
CA GLN A 814 -44.23 10.53 -6.40
C GLN A 814 -45.70 10.78 -6.71
N ILE A 815 -46.28 11.82 -6.12
CA ILE A 815 -47.67 12.23 -6.32
C ILE A 815 -47.65 13.60 -6.96
N LYS A 816 -48.28 13.74 -8.12
CA LYS A 816 -48.43 15.01 -8.82
C LYS A 816 -49.84 15.54 -8.60
N THR A 817 -49.96 16.75 -8.07
CA THR A 817 -51.25 17.43 -7.88
C THR A 817 -51.08 18.93 -8.11
N GLY A 818 -52.02 19.55 -8.83
CA GLY A 818 -52.00 20.99 -9.11
C GLY A 818 -50.74 21.44 -9.88
N GLY A 819 -50.13 20.55 -10.68
CA GLY A 819 -48.88 20.83 -11.38
C GLY A 819 -47.60 20.78 -10.55
N LYS A 820 -47.68 20.47 -9.24
CA LYS A 820 -46.53 20.25 -8.34
C LYS A 820 -46.31 18.76 -8.10
N LEU A 821 -45.06 18.37 -7.81
CA LEU A 821 -44.65 16.98 -7.59
C LEU A 821 -44.18 16.79 -6.14
N TYR A 822 -44.75 15.82 -5.44
CA TYR A 822 -44.45 15.48 -4.06
C TYR A 822 -43.83 14.09 -4.01
N THR A 823 -42.70 13.93 -3.32
CA THR A 823 -41.98 12.65 -3.24
C THR A 823 -42.04 12.10 -1.81
N HIS A 824 -42.34 10.82 -1.67
CA HIS A 824 -42.48 10.11 -0.40
C HIS A 824 -41.68 8.81 -0.43
N LYS A 825 -40.96 8.49 0.65
CA LYS A 825 -40.47 7.14 0.86
C LYS A 825 -41.64 6.25 1.29
N PHE A 826 -41.92 5.22 0.52
CA PHE A 826 -42.99 4.26 0.80
C PHE A 826 -42.38 2.90 1.10
N ILE A 827 -42.72 2.31 2.24
CA ILE A 827 -42.30 0.96 2.60
C ILE A 827 -43.50 0.06 2.36
N LYS A 828 -43.37 -0.87 1.40
CA LYS A 828 -44.37 -1.93 1.22
C LYS A 828 -44.04 -3.05 2.20
N PRO A 829 -44.87 -3.30 3.24
CA PRO A 829 -44.59 -4.28 4.26
C PRO A 829 -44.62 -5.73 3.75
#